data_AF-A0A8J4PY28-F1
#
_entry.id   AF-A0A8J4PY28-F1
#
_cell.length_a   1.000
_cell.length_b   1.000
_cell.length_c   1.000
_cell.angle_alpha   90.00
_cell.angle_beta   90.00
_cell.angle_gamma   90.00
#
_symmetry.space_group_name_H-M   'P 1'
#
loop_
_entity.id
_entity.type
_entity.pdbx_description
1 polymer ?
#
loop_
_entity_poly.entity_id
_entity_poly.type
_entity_poly.pdbx_seq_one_letter_code
_entity_poly.pdbx_strand_id
1 'polypeptide(L)'
;MGKGSGAPLTSRKVYPPVMYGKINKLIRKSPKPLPSTVSLDDIIKSLPKEVFEKSMFKSTCSLILTIFFIACSIVFLSKVPSYLYPIGWMLMGASVTGLMVIGNDCTHKSFSKSSIVNSIVGTIVMLPLLYPFQSYKISEKNMTNEHFVEINAQVARKNPVRQWATGKFFWILSIINWAEKYFSVKNLVDRKEKIKAVASIVGVYVFGFIFFPIMVKFFGISGFLNYWLAPWLILHFLLSTASLLPSIPFLEELQQLNQTEKTNYLVHITYPKWFEFIVKDINFALPRHIALSIPHYNLRKAYESFKKNWGEYIYECTFETELLKELLNRSQTFSNEIFSPFDTTPFVPSSKVAQDIQIDTSSRSTIDFLKNINWLHVFILGGTPVLGALGAFYFKVPLIKPTFIWSVIYYYATGIGITLLYHRALSHKSFTPSNPLKVVFLFLAAGAVQGSARWWCRDHRAHHRYTDTDKDPYSAHFGFWWSHLGWLLVKQNPDKIGRANIDDLNQDEWIRWQHRHYIKIALFMAVVFPTLVAGLLWGDWMGGYLYAGIIRLVAVHHSTFMVNSLAHYLGETPFDDNHTPKDSVITALLTFGEGYHNFHHEFPQDYRNAIKFYQYDPTKWLINLFYYCGLLTDLKTFSNNEIQKGMIQMVQKRIDSRKGSVFWGAKREELPSMDKEEFDSLVKQGQKLIIINDFVHDVKDFINDHPGGTGYINMGIGKDATEMFHGAVYGHSNAGKNLLCQFRIANFINDKKEN
;
A
#
# COMPACT_ATOMS: atom_id res chain seq x y z
N MET A 1 47.22 -38.99 -7.43
CA MET A 1 46.16 -39.83 -6.82
C MET A 1 46.05 -39.46 -5.36
N GLY A 2 44.86 -39.04 -4.90
CA GLY A 2 44.59 -38.73 -3.50
C GLY A 2 43.18 -38.16 -3.37
N LYS A 3 42.25 -39.01 -2.92
CA LYS A 3 40.80 -38.76 -2.83
C LYS A 3 40.51 -37.71 -1.74
N GLY A 4 39.86 -36.60 -2.10
CA GLY A 4 39.22 -35.69 -1.15
C GLY A 4 37.84 -36.23 -0.79
N SER A 5 37.69 -36.76 0.43
CA SER A 5 36.40 -37.09 1.03
C SER A 5 35.65 -35.79 1.35
N GLY A 6 34.47 -35.60 0.76
CA GLY A 6 33.59 -34.48 1.04
C GLY A 6 33.14 -34.48 2.50
N ALA A 7 33.38 -33.37 3.19
CA ALA A 7 32.75 -33.09 4.47
C ALA A 7 31.26 -32.75 4.24
N PRO A 8 30.33 -33.19 5.11
CA PRO A 8 28.94 -32.77 5.02
C PRO A 8 28.80 -31.29 5.37
N LEU A 9 27.92 -30.58 4.65
CA LEU A 9 27.46 -29.23 4.99
C LEU A 9 26.86 -29.25 6.40
N THR A 10 27.61 -28.72 7.35
CA THR A 10 27.22 -28.58 8.77
C THR A 10 26.00 -27.68 8.89
N SER A 11 25.02 -28.12 9.70
CA SER A 11 23.88 -27.34 10.16
C SER A 11 24.32 -25.93 10.61
N ARG A 12 23.69 -24.88 10.06
CA ARG A 12 23.84 -23.53 10.65
C ARG A 12 23.25 -23.58 12.05
N LYS A 13 24.08 -23.54 13.08
CA LYS A 13 23.64 -23.28 14.44
C LYS A 13 22.92 -21.93 14.48
N VAL A 14 21.63 -21.95 14.79
CA VAL A 14 20.86 -20.76 15.15
C VAL A 14 20.85 -20.72 16.67
N TYR A 15 21.46 -19.70 17.27
CA TYR A 15 21.43 -19.53 18.73
C TYR A 15 20.01 -19.17 19.17
N PRO A 16 19.45 -19.84 20.19
CA PRO A 16 18.10 -19.56 20.65
C PRO A 16 18.04 -18.19 21.36
N PRO A 17 16.97 -17.39 21.15
CA PRO A 17 16.71 -16.24 22.00
C PRO A 17 16.37 -16.71 23.42
N VAL A 18 17.02 -16.10 24.42
CA VAL A 18 16.72 -16.34 25.84
C VAL A 18 15.29 -15.82 26.13
N MET A 19 14.41 -16.71 26.55
CA MET A 19 13.00 -16.45 26.82
C MET A 19 12.78 -15.82 28.20
N TYR A 20 11.96 -14.76 28.29
CA TYR A 20 11.32 -14.38 29.54
C TYR A 20 9.85 -13.96 29.38
N GLY A 21 9.06 -14.37 30.39
CA GLY A 21 7.95 -13.62 31.00
C GLY A 21 6.74 -13.28 30.14
N LYS A 22 5.63 -13.99 30.36
CA LYS A 22 4.28 -13.72 29.81
C LYS A 22 3.91 -12.22 29.88
N ILE A 23 3.83 -11.56 28.72
CA ILE A 23 3.11 -10.29 28.55
C ILE A 23 1.83 -10.60 27.77
N ASN A 24 0.68 -10.46 28.43
CA ASN A 24 -0.64 -10.59 27.79
C ASN A 24 -0.85 -9.44 26.79
N LYS A 25 -0.65 -9.72 25.50
CA LYS A 25 -1.14 -8.95 24.35
C LYS A 25 -2.05 -9.87 23.53
N LEU A 26 -3.13 -9.35 22.94
CA LEU A 26 -4.04 -10.11 22.06
C LEU A 26 -3.24 -10.89 21.01
N ILE A 27 -3.14 -12.21 21.21
CA ILE A 27 -2.31 -13.12 20.43
C ILE A 27 -3.07 -13.48 19.14
N ARG A 28 -2.60 -13.05 17.97
CA ARG A 28 -2.77 -13.86 16.76
C ARG A 28 -1.92 -15.11 16.99
N LYS A 29 -2.53 -16.30 17.08
CA LYS A 29 -1.78 -17.54 17.42
C LYS A 29 -0.73 -17.80 16.33
N SER A 30 0.54 -17.66 16.69
CA SER A 30 1.63 -18.25 15.90
C SER A 30 1.42 -19.77 15.84
N PRO A 31 1.55 -20.42 14.66
CA PRO A 31 1.35 -21.86 14.52
C PRO A 31 2.39 -22.63 15.35
N LYS A 32 2.04 -23.84 15.80
CA LYS A 32 3.01 -24.74 16.43
C LYS A 32 4.03 -25.24 15.38
N PRO A 33 5.27 -25.56 15.76
CA PRO A 33 6.17 -26.33 14.91
C PRO A 33 5.67 -27.79 14.81
N LEU A 34 5.81 -28.42 13.64
CA LEU A 34 5.38 -29.81 13.44
C LEU A 34 6.35 -30.77 14.15
N PRO A 35 5.88 -31.90 14.71
CA PRO A 35 6.78 -32.92 15.23
C PRO A 35 7.68 -33.49 14.12
N SER A 36 8.97 -33.71 14.42
CA SER A 36 9.99 -34.22 13.47
C SER A 36 9.74 -35.65 12.95
N THR A 37 8.64 -36.29 13.38
CA THR A 37 8.24 -37.66 13.03
C THR A 37 7.20 -37.74 11.90
N VAL A 38 6.64 -36.61 11.46
CA VAL A 38 5.61 -36.56 10.41
C VAL A 38 6.26 -36.34 9.04
N SER A 39 5.83 -37.07 8.02
CA SER A 39 6.28 -36.88 6.63
C SER A 39 5.22 -36.20 5.74
N LEU A 40 5.65 -35.66 4.58
CA LEU A 40 4.73 -35.13 3.56
C LEU A 40 3.74 -36.20 3.07
N ASP A 41 4.17 -37.46 3.01
CA ASP A 41 3.30 -38.58 2.62
C ASP A 41 2.21 -38.83 3.66
N ASP A 42 2.48 -38.63 4.95
CA ASP A 42 1.47 -38.76 6.01
C ASP A 42 0.42 -37.66 5.91
N ILE A 43 0.84 -36.45 5.55
CA ILE A 43 -0.04 -35.33 5.24
C ILE A 43 -0.93 -35.66 4.03
N ILE A 44 -0.36 -36.17 2.93
CA ILE A 44 -1.13 -36.52 1.72
C ILE A 44 -2.10 -37.67 2.02
N LYS A 45 -1.68 -38.69 2.78
CA LYS A 45 -2.55 -39.80 3.21
C LYS A 45 -3.72 -39.36 4.09
N SER A 46 -3.57 -38.23 4.80
CA SER A 46 -4.65 -37.66 5.62
C SER A 46 -5.77 -37.00 4.79
N LEU A 47 -5.57 -36.78 3.48
CA LEU A 47 -6.57 -36.18 2.61
C LEU A 47 -7.58 -37.22 2.07
N PRO A 48 -8.88 -36.89 1.95
CA PRO A 48 -9.89 -37.81 1.42
C PRO A 48 -9.60 -38.16 -0.06
N LYS A 49 -9.75 -39.44 -0.45
CA LYS A 49 -9.51 -39.89 -1.82
C LYS A 49 -10.34 -39.13 -2.88
N GLU A 50 -11.54 -38.73 -2.51
CA GLU A 50 -12.47 -37.97 -3.35
C GLU A 50 -11.90 -36.62 -3.85
N VAL A 51 -10.97 -36.00 -3.11
CA VAL A 51 -10.40 -34.70 -3.52
C VAL A 51 -9.49 -34.82 -4.73
N PHE A 52 -8.97 -36.04 -5.01
CA PHE A 52 -8.16 -36.34 -6.19
C PHE A 52 -8.98 -36.74 -7.42
N GLU A 53 -10.29 -36.91 -7.27
CA GLU A 53 -11.15 -37.37 -8.35
C GLU A 53 -11.36 -36.30 -9.43
N LYS A 54 -10.97 -36.66 -10.65
CA LYS A 54 -11.09 -35.81 -11.84
C LYS A 54 -12.46 -36.00 -12.47
N SER A 55 -13.23 -34.92 -12.58
CA SER A 55 -14.55 -34.91 -13.19
C SER A 55 -14.53 -33.99 -14.41
N MET A 56 -14.66 -34.58 -15.59
CA MET A 56 -14.72 -33.83 -16.84
C MET A 56 -15.90 -32.85 -16.85
N PHE A 57 -17.03 -33.24 -16.25
CA PHE A 57 -18.19 -32.38 -16.08
C PHE A 57 -17.85 -31.14 -15.24
N LYS A 58 -17.30 -31.31 -14.04
CA LYS A 58 -16.95 -30.17 -13.16
C LYS A 58 -15.90 -29.25 -13.80
N SER A 59 -14.86 -29.82 -14.42
CA SER A 59 -13.84 -29.06 -15.16
C SER A 59 -14.44 -28.23 -16.29
N THR A 60 -15.33 -28.84 -17.09
CA THR A 60 -15.98 -28.17 -18.23
C THR A 60 -16.96 -27.10 -17.77
N CYS A 61 -17.80 -27.39 -16.77
CA CYS A 61 -18.70 -26.42 -16.16
C CYS A 61 -17.93 -25.21 -15.60
N SER A 62 -16.78 -25.45 -14.96
CA SER A 62 -15.95 -24.37 -14.44
C SER A 62 -15.38 -23.47 -15.54
N LEU A 63 -14.94 -24.06 -16.67
CA LEU A 63 -14.50 -23.31 -17.85
C LEU A 63 -15.63 -22.48 -18.45
N ILE A 64 -16.80 -23.08 -18.68
CA ILE A 64 -17.98 -22.38 -19.21
C ILE A 64 -18.36 -21.21 -18.31
N LEU A 65 -18.38 -21.43 -17.00
CA LEU A 65 -18.71 -20.41 -16.02
C LEU A 65 -17.67 -19.27 -16.01
N THR A 66 -16.39 -19.58 -16.19
CA THR A 66 -15.33 -18.57 -16.32
C THR A 66 -15.54 -17.70 -17.55
N ILE A 67 -15.83 -18.32 -18.69
CA ILE A 67 -16.14 -17.62 -19.95
C ILE A 67 -17.40 -16.76 -19.79
N PHE A 68 -18.43 -17.29 -19.11
CA PHE A 68 -19.66 -16.56 -18.80
C PHE A 68 -19.37 -15.29 -17.98
N PHE A 69 -18.58 -15.38 -16.90
CA PHE A 69 -18.26 -14.19 -16.10
C PHE A 69 -17.39 -13.17 -16.85
N ILE A 70 -16.48 -13.62 -17.73
CA ILE A 70 -15.74 -12.73 -18.62
C ILE A 70 -16.71 -12.00 -19.56
N ALA A 71 -17.64 -12.72 -20.18
CA ALA A 71 -18.65 -12.14 -21.07
C ALA A 71 -19.55 -11.14 -20.33
N CYS A 72 -20.05 -11.49 -19.14
CA CYS A 72 -20.82 -10.58 -18.29
C CYS A 72 -20.02 -9.33 -17.92
N SER A 73 -18.73 -9.46 -17.62
CA SER A 73 -17.87 -8.32 -17.29
C SER A 73 -17.66 -7.39 -18.49
N ILE A 74 -17.51 -7.94 -19.70
CA ILE A 74 -17.44 -7.16 -20.95
C ILE A 74 -18.76 -6.44 -21.21
N VAL A 75 -19.89 -7.13 -21.09
CA VAL A 75 -21.22 -6.53 -21.24
C VAL A 75 -21.40 -5.41 -20.21
N PHE A 76 -21.06 -5.65 -18.94
CA PHE A 76 -21.09 -4.64 -17.89
C PHE A 76 -20.26 -3.42 -18.26
N LEU A 77 -18.97 -3.59 -18.58
CA LEU A 77 -18.07 -2.50 -18.98
C LEU A 77 -18.56 -1.74 -20.23
N SER A 78 -19.27 -2.40 -21.15
CA SER A 78 -19.84 -1.76 -22.34
C SER A 78 -21.08 -0.89 -22.06
N LYS A 79 -21.75 -1.11 -20.92
CA LYS A 79 -23.02 -0.46 -20.56
C LYS A 79 -22.89 0.54 -19.42
N VAL A 80 -21.87 0.40 -18.58
CA VAL A 80 -21.68 1.27 -17.41
C VAL A 80 -20.84 2.50 -17.76
N PRO A 81 -21.05 3.63 -17.07
CA PRO A 81 -20.22 4.81 -17.22
C PRO A 81 -18.80 4.58 -16.68
N SER A 82 -17.85 5.38 -17.15
CA SER A 82 -16.41 5.20 -16.90
C SER A 82 -16.00 5.20 -15.43
N TYR A 83 -16.73 5.90 -14.56
CA TYR A 83 -16.46 5.90 -13.12
C TYR A 83 -16.79 4.55 -12.43
N LEU A 84 -17.56 3.67 -13.06
CA LEU A 84 -17.79 2.30 -12.60
C LEU A 84 -16.85 1.28 -13.25
N TYR A 85 -15.96 1.71 -14.16
CA TYR A 85 -14.99 0.83 -14.77
C TYR A 85 -14.09 0.11 -13.77
N PRO A 86 -13.64 0.70 -12.64
CA PRO A 86 -12.87 -0.03 -11.64
C PRO A 86 -13.57 -1.29 -11.11
N ILE A 87 -14.90 -1.25 -10.94
CA ILE A 87 -15.70 -2.42 -10.53
C ILE A 87 -15.69 -3.47 -11.64
N GLY A 88 -15.90 -3.03 -12.88
CA GLY A 88 -15.85 -3.91 -14.05
C GLY A 88 -14.48 -4.53 -14.28
N TRP A 89 -13.39 -3.78 -14.08
CA TRP A 89 -12.01 -4.27 -14.17
C TRP A 89 -11.70 -5.29 -13.08
N MET A 90 -12.19 -5.07 -11.85
CA MET A 90 -12.03 -6.02 -10.75
C MET A 90 -12.77 -7.33 -11.05
N LEU A 91 -14.02 -7.27 -11.51
CA LEU A 91 -14.81 -8.45 -11.91
C LEU A 91 -14.16 -9.18 -13.08
N MET A 92 -13.74 -8.44 -14.11
CA MET A 92 -13.09 -9.01 -15.28
C MET A 92 -11.74 -9.63 -14.94
N GLY A 93 -10.91 -8.95 -14.15
CA GLY A 93 -9.61 -9.45 -13.70
C GLY A 93 -9.72 -10.69 -12.81
N ALA A 94 -10.70 -10.72 -11.90
CA ALA A 94 -11.02 -11.91 -11.11
C ALA A 94 -11.46 -13.09 -12.00
N SER A 95 -12.29 -12.82 -12.99
CA SER A 95 -12.77 -13.85 -13.94
C SER A 95 -11.64 -14.39 -14.81
N VAL A 96 -10.77 -13.51 -15.30
CA VAL A 96 -9.57 -13.84 -16.09
C VAL A 96 -8.56 -14.64 -15.25
N THR A 97 -8.51 -14.43 -13.94
CA THR A 97 -7.75 -15.29 -13.00
C THR A 97 -8.27 -16.73 -13.00
N GLY A 98 -9.55 -16.95 -13.22
CA GLY A 98 -10.11 -18.29 -13.42
C GLY A 98 -9.50 -19.04 -14.62
N LEU A 99 -9.17 -18.34 -15.71
CA LEU A 99 -8.48 -18.94 -16.87
C LEU A 99 -7.06 -19.39 -16.49
N MET A 100 -6.35 -18.58 -15.71
CA MET A 100 -5.04 -18.94 -15.16
C MET A 100 -5.11 -20.21 -14.31
N VAL A 101 -6.10 -20.29 -13.41
CA VAL A 101 -6.30 -21.47 -12.55
C VAL A 101 -6.59 -22.73 -13.38
N ILE A 102 -7.44 -22.62 -14.41
CA ILE A 102 -7.76 -23.74 -15.31
C ILE A 102 -6.54 -24.18 -16.12
N GLY A 103 -5.74 -23.23 -16.63
CA GLY A 103 -4.51 -23.55 -17.34
C GLY A 103 -3.44 -24.15 -16.41
N ASN A 104 -3.44 -23.79 -15.12
CA ASN A 104 -2.61 -24.44 -14.12
C ASN A 104 -3.06 -25.90 -13.87
N ASP A 105 -4.36 -26.15 -13.76
CA ASP A 105 -4.88 -27.52 -13.67
C ASP A 105 -4.54 -28.36 -14.92
N CYS A 106 -4.56 -27.74 -16.11
CA CYS A 106 -4.10 -28.38 -17.34
C CYS A 106 -2.61 -28.72 -17.31
N THR A 107 -1.79 -27.85 -16.72
CA THR A 107 -0.34 -28.05 -16.54
C THR A 107 -0.05 -29.30 -15.72
N HIS A 108 -0.78 -29.48 -14.60
CA HIS A 108 -0.61 -30.61 -13.68
C HIS A 108 -1.46 -31.84 -14.02
N LYS A 109 -2.16 -31.83 -15.17
CA LYS A 109 -3.07 -32.90 -15.61
C LYS A 109 -4.21 -33.17 -14.62
N SER A 110 -4.62 -32.18 -13.83
CA SER A 110 -5.77 -32.28 -12.92
C SER A 110 -7.09 -31.88 -13.59
N PHE A 111 -7.05 -31.10 -14.69
CA PHE A 111 -8.25 -30.71 -15.44
C PHE A 111 -8.93 -31.90 -16.15
N SER A 112 -8.16 -32.76 -16.83
CA SER A 112 -8.66 -33.96 -17.51
C SER A 112 -7.73 -35.15 -17.36
N LYS A 113 -8.25 -36.38 -17.48
CA LYS A 113 -7.43 -37.60 -17.59
C LYS A 113 -6.61 -37.63 -18.88
N SER A 114 -7.07 -36.97 -19.95
CA SER A 114 -6.38 -36.95 -21.25
C SER A 114 -5.32 -35.84 -21.31
N SER A 115 -4.06 -36.22 -21.51
CA SER A 115 -2.96 -35.24 -21.66
C SER A 115 -3.10 -34.36 -22.91
N ILE A 116 -3.80 -34.85 -23.95
CA ILE A 116 -4.07 -34.09 -25.17
C ILE A 116 -5.08 -32.99 -24.87
N VAL A 117 -6.19 -33.34 -24.20
CA VAL A 117 -7.22 -32.37 -23.79
C VAL A 117 -6.60 -31.27 -22.92
N ASN A 118 -5.81 -31.63 -21.91
CA ASN A 118 -5.11 -30.64 -21.08
C ASN A 118 -4.20 -29.72 -21.91
N SER A 119 -3.53 -30.24 -22.94
CA SER A 119 -2.61 -29.44 -23.76
C SER A 119 -3.36 -28.46 -24.67
N ILE A 120 -4.48 -28.89 -25.26
CA ILE A 120 -5.33 -28.06 -26.11
C ILE A 120 -6.01 -26.98 -25.26
N VAL A 121 -6.73 -27.38 -24.21
CA VAL A 121 -7.46 -26.46 -23.33
C VAL A 121 -6.50 -25.48 -22.68
N GLY A 122 -5.39 -25.96 -22.11
CA GLY A 122 -4.38 -25.13 -21.47
C GLY A 122 -3.78 -24.07 -22.41
N THR A 123 -3.53 -24.43 -23.67
CA THR A 123 -3.06 -23.47 -24.68
C THR A 123 -4.12 -22.41 -24.97
N ILE A 124 -5.39 -22.81 -25.17
CA ILE A 124 -6.48 -21.87 -25.48
C ILE A 124 -6.72 -20.88 -24.35
N VAL A 125 -6.81 -21.36 -23.09
CA VAL A 125 -7.17 -20.48 -21.96
C VAL A 125 -6.03 -19.53 -21.56
N MET A 126 -4.78 -19.90 -21.83
CA MET A 126 -3.61 -19.08 -21.50
C MET A 126 -3.27 -18.04 -22.57
N LEU A 127 -3.74 -18.21 -23.82
CA LEU A 127 -3.47 -17.28 -24.92
C LEU A 127 -3.97 -15.84 -24.67
N PRO A 128 -5.22 -15.59 -24.21
CA PRO A 128 -5.69 -14.24 -23.89
C PRO A 128 -4.90 -13.56 -22.77
N LEU A 129 -4.24 -14.34 -21.91
CA LEU A 129 -3.40 -13.86 -20.81
C LEU A 129 -1.97 -13.52 -21.26
N LEU A 130 -1.63 -13.85 -22.52
CA LEU A 130 -0.28 -13.89 -23.05
C LEU A 130 0.66 -14.83 -22.27
N TYR A 131 0.15 -15.99 -21.84
CA TYR A 131 0.99 -17.01 -21.20
C TYR A 131 1.35 -18.13 -22.21
N PRO A 132 2.63 -18.36 -22.51
CA PRO A 132 3.03 -19.46 -23.39
C PRO A 132 2.91 -20.79 -22.64
N PHE A 133 1.77 -21.48 -22.81
CA PHE A 133 1.39 -22.66 -22.03
C PHE A 133 2.47 -23.76 -21.94
N GLN A 134 3.16 -24.10 -23.04
CA GLN A 134 4.20 -25.15 -22.97
C GLN A 134 5.43 -24.67 -22.19
N SER A 135 5.82 -23.41 -22.36
CA SER A 135 6.91 -22.80 -21.60
C SER A 135 6.57 -22.71 -20.11
N TYR A 136 5.35 -22.28 -19.78
CA TYR A 136 4.80 -22.30 -18.42
C TYR A 136 4.87 -23.71 -17.82
N LYS A 137 4.34 -24.71 -18.52
CA LYS A 137 4.32 -26.10 -18.06
C LYS A 137 5.71 -26.70 -17.83
N ILE A 138 6.68 -26.39 -18.69
CA ILE A 138 8.07 -26.83 -18.52
C ILE A 138 8.70 -26.13 -17.32
N SER A 139 8.46 -24.81 -17.17
CA SER A 139 8.99 -24.04 -16.05
C SER A 139 8.45 -24.52 -14.71
N GLU A 140 7.14 -24.82 -14.61
CA GLU A 140 6.53 -25.39 -13.41
C GLU A 140 6.99 -26.83 -13.14
N LYS A 141 7.32 -27.62 -14.18
CA LYS A 141 7.89 -28.96 -14.04
C LYS A 141 9.33 -28.92 -13.51
N ASN A 142 10.13 -27.95 -13.97
CA ASN A 142 11.55 -27.83 -13.63
C ASN A 142 11.79 -27.06 -12.32
N MET A 143 10.73 -26.60 -11.65
CA MET A 143 10.77 -25.87 -10.38
C MET A 143 10.99 -26.80 -9.17
N THR A 144 11.93 -27.74 -9.30
CA THR A 144 12.43 -28.64 -8.24
C THR A 144 13.87 -28.28 -7.82
N ASN A 145 14.30 -27.02 -7.96
CA ASN A 145 15.65 -26.61 -7.57
C ASN A 145 15.61 -25.17 -7.04
N GLU A 146 15.91 -24.98 -5.76
CA GLU A 146 16.67 -23.91 -5.05
C GLU A 146 16.85 -22.46 -5.59
N HIS A 147 16.37 -22.06 -6.76
CA HIS A 147 16.86 -20.86 -7.45
C HIS A 147 15.91 -19.65 -7.46
N PHE A 148 14.71 -19.71 -6.87
CA PHE A 148 13.75 -18.60 -7.02
C PHE A 148 13.92 -17.49 -5.97
N VAL A 149 14.20 -17.81 -4.70
CA VAL A 149 14.36 -16.80 -3.63
C VAL A 149 15.75 -16.20 -3.65
N GLU A 150 16.79 -17.02 -3.69
CA GLU A 150 18.17 -16.52 -3.64
C GLU A 150 18.53 -15.69 -4.86
N ILE A 151 18.09 -16.09 -6.06
CA ILE A 151 18.30 -15.28 -7.27
C ILE A 151 17.42 -14.03 -7.23
N ASN A 152 16.14 -14.10 -6.85
CA ASN A 152 15.34 -12.88 -6.80
C ASN A 152 15.81 -11.91 -5.72
N ALA A 153 16.29 -12.39 -4.56
CA ALA A 153 16.85 -11.56 -3.50
C ALA A 153 18.24 -11.00 -3.87
N GLN A 154 19.11 -11.77 -4.51
CA GLN A 154 20.43 -11.31 -4.98
C GLN A 154 20.33 -10.40 -6.22
N VAL A 155 19.41 -10.68 -7.15
CA VAL A 155 19.18 -9.88 -8.38
C VAL A 155 18.36 -8.62 -8.07
N ALA A 156 17.39 -8.66 -7.14
CA ALA A 156 16.71 -7.47 -6.67
C ALA A 156 17.68 -6.50 -5.98
N ARG A 157 18.75 -6.97 -5.33
CA ARG A 157 19.80 -6.08 -4.81
C ARG A 157 20.62 -5.38 -5.90
N LYS A 158 20.61 -5.85 -7.15
CA LYS A 158 21.41 -5.31 -8.26
C LYS A 158 20.60 -4.59 -9.36
N ASN A 159 19.30 -4.85 -9.50
CA ASN A 159 18.46 -4.25 -10.54
C ASN A 159 17.54 -3.14 -9.96
N PRO A 160 17.73 -1.86 -10.32
CA PRO A 160 16.97 -0.73 -9.76
C PRO A 160 15.47 -0.80 -10.08
N VAL A 161 15.08 -1.40 -11.21
CA VAL A 161 13.66 -1.58 -11.58
C VAL A 161 12.98 -2.59 -10.66
N ARG A 162 13.67 -3.69 -10.35
CA ARG A 162 13.17 -4.66 -9.36
C ARG A 162 13.12 -4.03 -7.97
N GLN A 163 14.12 -3.27 -7.53
CA GLN A 163 14.05 -2.56 -6.23
C GLN A 163 12.84 -1.64 -6.13
N TRP A 164 12.59 -0.85 -7.18
CA TRP A 164 11.43 0.03 -7.24
C TRP A 164 10.11 -0.76 -7.19
N ALA A 165 10.04 -1.89 -7.91
CA ALA A 165 8.89 -2.78 -7.89
C ALA A 165 8.69 -3.56 -6.59
N THR A 166 9.57 -3.45 -5.57
CA THR A 166 9.43 -4.18 -4.29
C THR A 166 8.72 -3.40 -3.18
N GLY A 167 8.33 -2.15 -3.42
CA GLY A 167 7.52 -1.33 -2.51
C GLY A 167 6.03 -1.29 -2.90
N LYS A 168 5.46 -0.08 -3.00
CA LYS A 168 4.04 0.19 -3.37
C LYS A 168 3.58 -0.44 -4.69
N PHE A 169 4.52 -0.90 -5.52
CA PHE A 169 4.27 -1.55 -6.82
C PHE A 169 4.68 -3.02 -6.83
N PHE A 170 4.64 -3.70 -5.69
CA PHE A 170 4.96 -5.13 -5.52
C PHE A 170 4.36 -6.03 -6.61
N TRP A 171 3.18 -5.67 -7.11
CA TRP A 171 2.45 -6.46 -8.09
C TRP A 171 3.10 -6.48 -9.48
N ILE A 172 3.97 -5.51 -9.78
CA ILE A 172 4.80 -5.47 -10.99
C ILE A 172 5.82 -6.62 -11.00
N LEU A 173 6.22 -7.14 -9.83
CA LEU A 173 7.15 -8.27 -9.77
C LEU A 173 6.61 -9.50 -10.47
N SER A 174 5.30 -9.77 -10.39
CA SER A 174 4.71 -10.89 -11.13
C SER A 174 4.74 -10.69 -12.64
N ILE A 175 4.71 -9.44 -13.13
CA ILE A 175 4.85 -9.10 -14.55
C ILE A 175 6.29 -9.32 -15.01
N ILE A 176 7.26 -8.85 -14.22
CA ILE A 176 8.69 -9.07 -14.49
C ILE A 176 8.99 -10.58 -14.52
N ASN A 177 8.51 -11.31 -13.51
CA ASN A 177 8.65 -12.76 -13.43
C ASN A 177 7.95 -13.46 -14.60
N TRP A 178 6.76 -13.01 -14.99
CA TRP A 178 6.05 -13.57 -16.14
C TRP A 178 6.88 -13.43 -17.43
N ALA A 179 7.42 -12.25 -17.70
CA ALA A 179 8.24 -12.00 -18.87
C ALA A 179 9.54 -12.82 -18.84
N GLU A 180 10.29 -12.77 -17.74
CA GLU A 180 11.60 -13.42 -17.65
C GLU A 180 11.50 -14.95 -17.58
N LYS A 181 10.51 -15.48 -16.86
CA LYS A 181 10.36 -16.93 -16.63
C LYS A 181 9.77 -17.64 -17.84
N TYR A 182 8.72 -17.07 -18.44
CA TYR A 182 7.93 -17.80 -19.43
C TYR A 182 8.30 -17.46 -20.88
N PHE A 183 8.99 -16.34 -21.13
CA PHE A 183 9.49 -15.98 -22.47
C PHE A 183 10.99 -16.25 -22.67
N SER A 184 11.68 -16.79 -21.66
CA SER A 184 13.08 -17.18 -21.77
C SER A 184 13.25 -18.68 -21.91
N VAL A 185 14.08 -19.10 -22.88
CA VAL A 185 14.48 -20.51 -23.06
C VAL A 185 15.96 -20.73 -22.78
N LYS A 186 16.64 -19.74 -22.17
CA LYS A 186 18.09 -19.78 -21.92
C LYS A 186 18.48 -20.92 -20.97
N ASN A 187 17.61 -21.26 -20.02
CA ASN A 187 17.87 -22.24 -18.97
C ASN A 187 17.37 -23.65 -19.32
N LEU A 188 16.89 -23.88 -20.55
CA LEU A 188 16.39 -25.19 -21.00
C LEU A 188 17.48 -25.99 -21.70
N VAL A 189 17.86 -27.11 -21.09
CA VAL A 189 18.88 -28.03 -21.62
C VAL A 189 18.28 -29.02 -22.62
N ASP A 190 17.07 -29.52 -22.40
CA ASP A 190 16.42 -30.50 -23.28
C ASP A 190 15.94 -29.85 -24.60
N ARG A 191 16.40 -30.39 -25.73
CA ARG A 191 16.10 -29.86 -27.07
C ARG A 191 14.61 -29.95 -27.42
N LYS A 192 13.90 -31.00 -27.00
CA LYS A 192 12.47 -31.18 -27.30
C LYS A 192 11.62 -30.22 -26.48
N GLU A 193 11.95 -30.01 -25.21
CA GLU A 193 11.33 -29.01 -24.33
C GLU A 193 11.57 -27.60 -24.86
N LYS A 194 12.81 -27.29 -25.29
CA LYS A 194 13.15 -26.00 -25.91
C LYS A 194 12.32 -25.72 -27.16
N ILE A 195 12.16 -26.69 -28.07
CA ILE A 195 11.33 -26.54 -29.28
C ILE A 195 9.86 -26.26 -28.91
N LYS A 196 9.31 -27.00 -27.94
CA LYS A 196 7.92 -26.80 -27.48
C LYS A 196 7.72 -25.44 -26.82
N ALA A 197 8.67 -24.99 -26.00
CA ALA A 197 8.64 -23.68 -25.37
C ALA A 197 8.69 -22.56 -26.42
N VAL A 198 9.63 -22.64 -27.38
CA VAL A 198 9.75 -21.67 -28.49
C VAL A 198 8.47 -21.63 -29.32
N ALA A 199 7.92 -22.78 -29.73
CA ALA A 199 6.68 -22.83 -30.50
C ALA A 199 5.51 -22.16 -29.75
N SER A 200 5.40 -22.38 -28.44
CA SER A 200 4.38 -21.75 -27.60
C SER A 200 4.60 -20.24 -27.44
N ILE A 201 5.83 -19.77 -27.33
CA ILE A 201 6.19 -18.34 -27.25
C ILE A 201 5.86 -17.64 -28.56
N VAL A 202 6.27 -18.22 -29.70
CA VAL A 202 5.95 -17.71 -31.03
C VAL A 202 4.44 -17.64 -31.23
N GLY A 203 3.70 -18.67 -30.81
CA GLY A 203 2.24 -18.67 -30.87
C GLY A 203 1.60 -17.50 -30.10
N VAL A 204 2.11 -17.18 -28.91
CA VAL A 204 1.64 -16.03 -28.13
C VAL A 204 1.98 -14.70 -28.82
N TYR A 205 3.17 -14.56 -29.40
CA TYR A 205 3.51 -13.35 -30.15
C TYR A 205 2.62 -13.16 -31.38
N VAL A 206 2.45 -14.21 -32.19
CA VAL A 206 1.55 -14.18 -33.36
C VAL A 206 0.12 -13.81 -32.93
N PHE A 207 -0.37 -14.41 -31.85
CA PHE A 207 -1.67 -14.05 -31.28
C PHE A 207 -1.71 -12.56 -30.90
N GLY A 208 -0.73 -12.05 -30.14
CA GLY A 208 -0.68 -10.65 -29.74
C GLY A 208 -0.61 -9.68 -30.92
N PHE A 209 0.21 -9.97 -31.93
CA PHE A 209 0.34 -9.17 -33.16
C PHE A 209 -0.94 -9.10 -33.98
N ILE A 210 -1.86 -10.07 -33.84
CA ILE A 210 -3.17 -10.06 -34.52
C ILE A 210 -4.24 -9.46 -33.60
N PHE A 211 -4.29 -9.93 -32.36
CA PHE A 211 -5.31 -9.61 -31.38
C PHE A 211 -5.32 -8.12 -31.01
N PHE A 212 -4.16 -7.51 -30.73
CA PHE A 212 -4.11 -6.11 -30.31
C PHE A 212 -4.49 -5.13 -31.41
N PRO A 213 -3.98 -5.24 -32.66
CA PRO A 213 -4.43 -4.36 -33.74
C PRO A 213 -5.90 -4.51 -34.06
N ILE A 214 -6.46 -5.73 -34.02
CA ILE A 214 -7.90 -5.95 -34.18
C ILE A 214 -8.67 -5.25 -33.06
N MET A 215 -8.27 -5.44 -31.80
CA MET A 215 -8.94 -4.81 -30.67
C MET A 215 -8.88 -3.27 -30.76
N VAL A 216 -7.73 -2.69 -31.11
CA VAL A 216 -7.61 -1.24 -31.29
C VAL A 216 -8.42 -0.75 -32.48
N LYS A 217 -8.49 -1.52 -33.58
CA LYS A 217 -9.31 -1.17 -34.75
C LYS A 217 -10.80 -1.11 -34.43
N PHE A 218 -11.32 -2.04 -33.64
CA PHE A 218 -12.76 -2.13 -33.34
C PHE A 218 -13.19 -1.36 -32.09
N PHE A 219 -12.33 -1.24 -31.09
CA PHE A 219 -12.66 -0.66 -29.78
C PHE A 219 -11.79 0.55 -29.41
N GLY A 220 -10.89 0.98 -30.28
CA GLY A 220 -9.94 2.06 -30.01
C GLY A 220 -8.88 1.69 -28.96
N ILE A 221 -8.02 2.66 -28.66
CA ILE A 221 -7.02 2.53 -27.58
C ILE A 221 -7.72 2.36 -26.23
N SER A 222 -8.87 3.00 -26.02
CA SER A 222 -9.70 2.82 -24.83
C SER A 222 -10.17 1.37 -24.66
N GLY A 223 -10.49 0.67 -25.74
CA GLY A 223 -10.83 -0.74 -25.71
C GLY A 223 -9.69 -1.62 -25.23
N PHE A 224 -8.47 -1.39 -25.75
CA PHE A 224 -7.26 -2.07 -25.26
C PHE A 224 -7.06 -1.85 -23.75
N LEU A 225 -7.20 -0.60 -23.29
CA LEU A 225 -7.02 -0.27 -21.87
C LEU A 225 -8.09 -0.94 -20.98
N ASN A 226 -9.36 -0.86 -21.38
CA ASN A 226 -10.48 -1.25 -20.53
C ASN A 226 -10.77 -2.75 -20.56
N TYR A 227 -10.63 -3.40 -21.72
CA TYR A 227 -11.03 -4.80 -21.91
C TYR A 227 -9.85 -5.78 -21.81
N TRP A 228 -8.60 -5.30 -21.85
CA TRP A 228 -7.44 -6.18 -21.73
C TRP A 228 -6.45 -5.70 -20.67
N LEU A 229 -5.88 -4.49 -20.80
CA LEU A 229 -4.78 -4.07 -19.94
C LEU A 229 -5.20 -3.97 -18.47
N ALA A 230 -6.26 -3.25 -18.13
CA ALA A 230 -6.69 -3.10 -16.74
C ALA A 230 -7.06 -4.45 -16.07
N PRO A 231 -7.88 -5.32 -16.69
CA PRO A 231 -8.12 -6.68 -16.16
C PRO A 231 -6.85 -7.52 -16.01
N TRP A 232 -5.90 -7.42 -16.96
CA TRP A 232 -4.62 -8.13 -16.91
C TRP A 232 -3.72 -7.63 -15.76
N LEU A 233 -3.72 -6.33 -15.48
CA LEU A 233 -3.04 -5.78 -14.31
C LEU A 233 -3.66 -6.29 -13.00
N ILE A 234 -4.99 -6.42 -12.93
CA ILE A 234 -5.68 -7.00 -11.76
C ILE A 234 -5.31 -8.47 -11.57
N LEU A 235 -5.20 -9.27 -12.64
CA LEU A 235 -4.67 -10.64 -12.56
C LEU A 235 -3.29 -10.67 -11.88
N HIS A 236 -2.36 -9.84 -12.35
CA HIS A 236 -1.00 -9.77 -11.79
C HIS A 236 -0.97 -9.26 -10.35
N PHE A 237 -1.87 -8.35 -9.99
CA PHE A 237 -2.09 -7.93 -8.61
C PHE A 237 -2.53 -9.10 -7.72
N LEU A 238 -3.51 -9.89 -8.15
CA LEU A 238 -4.00 -11.06 -7.41
C LEU A 238 -2.92 -12.15 -7.26
N LEU A 239 -2.20 -12.45 -8.33
CA LEU A 239 -1.09 -13.42 -8.30
C LEU A 239 0.04 -12.98 -7.35
N SER A 240 0.38 -11.70 -7.35
CA SER A 240 1.44 -11.17 -6.47
C SER A 240 1.02 -11.16 -5.01
N THR A 241 -0.24 -10.82 -4.74
CA THR A 241 -0.82 -10.85 -3.39
C THR A 241 -0.74 -12.26 -2.79
N ALA A 242 -1.07 -13.28 -3.58
CA ALA A 242 -0.93 -14.68 -3.17
C ALA A 242 0.53 -15.11 -2.92
N SER A 243 1.51 -14.44 -3.55
CA SER A 243 2.93 -14.79 -3.50
C SER A 243 3.73 -14.05 -2.41
N LEU A 244 3.21 -12.95 -1.85
CA LEU A 244 3.93 -12.06 -0.93
C LEU A 244 3.69 -12.32 0.55
N LEU A 245 2.77 -13.23 0.88
CA LEU A 245 2.48 -13.57 2.26
C LEU A 245 3.48 -14.62 2.78
N PRO A 246 3.93 -14.53 4.04
CA PRO A 246 4.99 -15.36 4.62
C PRO A 246 4.73 -16.87 4.51
N SER A 247 5.80 -17.67 4.49
CA SER A 247 5.73 -19.13 4.46
C SER A 247 4.98 -19.69 5.68
N ILE A 248 4.42 -20.90 5.56
CA ILE A 248 4.12 -21.67 6.78
C ILE A 248 5.42 -22.35 7.20
N PRO A 249 6.00 -22.02 8.37
CA PRO A 249 7.32 -22.49 8.77
C PRO A 249 7.50 -24.02 8.72
N PHE A 250 6.41 -24.77 8.91
CA PHE A 250 6.46 -26.24 8.96
C PHE A 250 6.72 -26.93 7.60
N LEU A 251 6.31 -26.34 6.48
CA LEU A 251 6.49 -26.95 5.15
C LEU A 251 7.95 -26.88 4.71
N GLU A 252 8.69 -25.91 5.24
CA GLU A 252 10.11 -25.68 5.00
C GLU A 252 10.96 -26.77 5.70
N GLU A 253 10.63 -27.14 6.94
CA GLU A 253 11.28 -28.23 7.69
C GLU A 253 10.99 -29.63 7.09
N LEU A 254 9.75 -29.89 6.65
CA LEU A 254 9.37 -31.16 6.03
C LEU A 254 10.05 -31.40 4.66
N GLN A 255 10.38 -30.34 3.92
CA GLN A 255 11.04 -30.43 2.61
C GLN A 255 12.53 -30.75 2.72
N GLN A 256 13.21 -30.23 3.76
CA GLN A 256 14.62 -30.56 4.02
C GLN A 256 14.84 -32.05 4.34
N LEU A 257 13.84 -32.73 4.91
CA LEU A 257 13.92 -34.13 5.31
C LEU A 257 13.72 -35.15 4.17
N ASN A 258 12.97 -34.81 3.11
CA ASN A 258 12.52 -35.76 2.08
C ASN A 258 13.05 -35.49 0.65
N GLN A 259 14.04 -34.60 0.46
CA GLN A 259 14.63 -34.25 -0.86
C GLN A 259 13.60 -33.99 -1.98
N THR A 260 12.40 -33.54 -1.61
CA THR A 260 11.33 -33.22 -2.55
C THR A 260 10.85 -31.80 -2.25
N GLU A 261 11.66 -30.85 -2.73
CA GLU A 261 11.43 -29.40 -2.62
C GLU A 261 10.24 -28.98 -3.49
N LYS A 262 9.05 -29.08 -2.92
CA LYS A 262 7.87 -28.45 -3.47
C LYS A 262 7.17 -27.66 -2.38
N THR A 263 7.50 -26.37 -2.32
CA THR A 263 6.62 -25.20 -2.06
C THR A 263 7.04 -24.31 -0.88
N ASN A 264 7.48 -23.08 -1.18
CA ASN A 264 8.00 -22.11 -0.19
C ASN A 264 7.05 -20.95 0.18
N TYR A 265 5.76 -20.96 -0.20
CA TYR A 265 4.93 -19.76 0.01
C TYR A 265 3.45 -20.12 0.19
N LEU A 266 2.95 -20.10 1.42
CA LEU A 266 1.56 -20.47 1.68
C LEU A 266 1.02 -19.74 2.89
N VAL A 267 0.25 -18.66 2.69
CA VAL A 267 -0.75 -18.21 3.67
C VAL A 267 -2.12 -18.50 3.08
N HIS A 268 -3.01 -19.09 3.88
CA HIS A 268 -4.41 -19.14 3.48
C HIS A 268 -5.05 -17.77 3.70
N ILE A 269 -5.54 -17.16 2.61
CA ILE A 269 -6.31 -15.92 2.66
C ILE A 269 -7.79 -16.26 2.53
N THR A 270 -8.60 -15.83 3.48
CA THR A 270 -10.06 -15.93 3.33
C THR A 270 -10.56 -14.74 2.51
N TYR A 271 -11.21 -14.99 1.36
CA TYR A 271 -11.86 -13.95 0.56
C TYR A 271 -13.39 -14.00 0.75
N PRO A 272 -14.15 -12.95 0.37
CA PRO A 272 -15.60 -13.05 0.28
C PRO A 272 -16.03 -14.21 -0.63
N LYS A 273 -17.02 -15.02 -0.22
CA LYS A 273 -17.44 -16.25 -0.94
C LYS A 273 -17.75 -16.05 -2.43
N TRP A 274 -18.39 -14.94 -2.78
CA TRP A 274 -18.71 -14.61 -4.17
C TRP A 274 -17.43 -14.41 -5.00
N PHE A 275 -16.38 -13.84 -4.39
CA PHE A 275 -15.10 -13.60 -5.03
C PHE A 275 -14.32 -14.90 -5.19
N GLU A 276 -14.24 -15.73 -4.13
CA GLU A 276 -13.63 -17.08 -4.16
C GLU A 276 -14.18 -17.92 -5.32
N PHE A 277 -15.50 -17.86 -5.53
CA PHE A 277 -16.17 -18.56 -6.61
C PHE A 277 -15.73 -18.10 -8.01
N ILE A 278 -15.54 -16.79 -8.21
CA ILE A 278 -15.09 -16.22 -9.49
C ILE A 278 -13.63 -16.57 -9.76
N VAL A 279 -12.76 -16.44 -8.75
CA VAL A 279 -11.32 -16.74 -8.87
C VAL A 279 -10.99 -18.24 -8.76
N LYS A 280 -12.00 -19.11 -8.74
CA LYS A 280 -11.87 -20.57 -8.73
C LYS A 280 -11.09 -21.11 -7.52
N ASP A 281 -11.43 -20.60 -6.34
CA ASP A 281 -10.86 -21.07 -5.07
C ASP A 281 -9.31 -20.98 -5.04
N ILE A 282 -8.73 -20.03 -5.79
CA ILE A 282 -7.26 -19.84 -5.87
C ILE A 282 -6.62 -19.60 -4.50
N ASN A 283 -7.38 -19.08 -3.54
CA ASN A 283 -6.93 -18.85 -2.17
C ASN A 283 -6.73 -20.12 -1.34
N PHE A 284 -7.28 -21.25 -1.78
CA PHE A 284 -7.01 -22.58 -1.23
C PHE A 284 -5.77 -23.18 -1.91
N ALA A 285 -4.70 -22.39 -2.04
CA ALA A 285 -3.47 -22.79 -2.71
C ALA A 285 -2.73 -23.91 -1.94
N LEU A 286 -2.86 -23.96 -0.61
CA LEU A 286 -2.15 -24.91 0.25
C LEU A 286 -2.33 -26.38 -0.17
N PRO A 287 -3.55 -26.93 -0.30
CA PRO A 287 -3.76 -28.29 -0.81
C PRO A 287 -3.15 -28.54 -2.20
N ARG A 288 -3.22 -27.56 -3.09
CA ARG A 288 -2.65 -27.67 -4.44
C ARG A 288 -1.14 -27.82 -4.41
N HIS A 289 -0.49 -27.09 -3.51
CA HIS A 289 0.95 -27.11 -3.33
C HIS A 289 1.44 -28.40 -2.65
N ILE A 290 0.64 -28.95 -1.73
CA ILE A 290 0.85 -30.29 -1.15
C ILE A 290 0.69 -31.38 -2.21
N ALA A 291 -0.34 -31.29 -3.05
CA ALA A 291 -0.58 -32.25 -4.12
C ALA A 291 -1.15 -31.58 -5.38
N LEU A 292 -0.27 -31.39 -6.36
CA LEU A 292 -0.56 -30.75 -7.66
C LEU A 292 -1.65 -31.48 -8.48
N SER A 293 -1.97 -32.73 -8.13
CA SER A 293 -2.99 -33.54 -8.78
C SER A 293 -4.42 -33.17 -8.38
N ILE A 294 -4.62 -32.39 -7.31
CA ILE A 294 -5.94 -31.95 -6.82
C ILE A 294 -6.51 -30.90 -7.80
N PRO A 295 -7.69 -31.16 -8.40
CA PRO A 295 -8.37 -30.18 -9.26
C PRO A 295 -8.86 -28.97 -8.45
N HIS A 296 -8.93 -27.79 -9.07
CA HIS A 296 -9.34 -26.53 -8.40
C HIS A 296 -10.66 -26.65 -7.63
N TYR A 297 -11.67 -27.31 -8.22
CA TYR A 297 -13.01 -27.44 -7.64
C TYR A 297 -13.08 -28.37 -6.42
N ASN A 298 -11.98 -29.03 -6.06
CA ASN A 298 -11.86 -29.85 -4.86
C ASN A 298 -10.94 -29.23 -3.79
N LEU A 299 -10.31 -28.07 -4.07
CA LEU A 299 -9.34 -27.46 -3.16
C LEU A 299 -9.94 -27.06 -1.82
N ARG A 300 -11.16 -26.52 -1.81
CA ARG A 300 -11.85 -26.15 -0.57
C ARG A 300 -12.05 -27.36 0.35
N LYS A 301 -12.55 -28.48 -0.20
CA LYS A 301 -12.74 -29.73 0.54
C LYS A 301 -11.40 -30.28 1.06
N ALA A 302 -10.36 -30.21 0.24
CA ALA A 302 -9.02 -30.64 0.64
C ALA A 302 -8.48 -29.75 1.77
N TYR A 303 -8.70 -28.44 1.72
CA TYR A 303 -8.31 -27.51 2.77
C TYR A 303 -9.10 -27.73 4.07
N GLU A 304 -10.42 -27.94 4.01
CA GLU A 304 -11.23 -28.23 5.19
C GLU A 304 -10.78 -29.51 5.91
N SER A 305 -10.47 -30.57 5.15
CA SER A 305 -9.89 -31.78 5.73
C SER A 305 -8.50 -31.53 6.31
N PHE A 306 -7.68 -30.74 5.63
CA PHE A 306 -6.34 -30.41 6.08
C PHE A 306 -6.40 -29.58 7.37
N LYS A 307 -7.28 -28.58 7.45
CA LYS A 307 -7.52 -27.76 8.65
C LYS A 307 -8.03 -28.58 9.83
N LYS A 308 -8.90 -29.56 9.59
CA LYS A 308 -9.39 -30.47 10.64
C LYS A 308 -8.25 -31.30 11.25
N ASN A 309 -7.31 -31.75 10.43
CA ASN A 309 -6.23 -32.66 10.85
C ASN A 309 -4.96 -31.90 11.33
N TRP A 310 -4.70 -30.72 10.78
CA TRP A 310 -3.42 -29.99 10.91
C TRP A 310 -3.59 -28.50 11.24
N GLY A 311 -4.79 -28.04 11.61
CA GLY A 311 -5.11 -26.63 11.78
C GLY A 311 -4.27 -25.87 12.82
N GLU A 312 -3.69 -26.56 13.80
CA GLU A 312 -2.79 -25.93 14.80
C GLU A 312 -1.44 -25.50 14.24
N TYR A 313 -1.10 -25.97 13.03
CA TYR A 313 0.16 -25.69 12.35
C TYR A 313 -0.03 -24.65 11.22
N ILE A 314 -1.26 -24.19 10.93
CA ILE A 314 -1.55 -23.31 9.79
C ILE A 314 -1.61 -21.85 10.22
N TYR A 315 -1.08 -20.97 9.37
CA TYR A 315 -1.31 -19.53 9.46
C TYR A 315 -2.51 -19.12 8.59
N GLU A 316 -3.56 -18.55 9.19
CA GLU A 316 -4.75 -18.04 8.50
C GLU A 316 -4.82 -16.51 8.58
N CYS A 317 -5.15 -15.87 7.46
CA CYS A 317 -5.47 -14.44 7.43
C CYS A 317 -6.77 -14.20 6.64
N THR A 318 -7.44 -13.09 6.93
CA THR A 318 -8.62 -12.63 6.19
C THR A 318 -8.23 -11.47 5.29
N PHE A 319 -8.71 -11.45 4.05
CA PHE A 319 -8.50 -10.30 3.16
C PHE A 319 -9.37 -9.13 3.61
N GLU A 320 -8.81 -8.28 4.45
CA GLU A 320 -9.44 -7.05 4.94
C GLU A 320 -8.70 -5.81 4.44
N THR A 321 -9.35 -4.65 4.54
CA THR A 321 -8.75 -3.35 4.17
C THR A 321 -7.43 -3.10 4.90
N GLU A 322 -7.28 -3.65 6.12
CA GLU A 322 -6.05 -3.55 6.91
C GLU A 322 -4.90 -4.37 6.31
N LEU A 323 -5.17 -5.59 5.81
CA LEU A 323 -4.15 -6.38 5.11
C LEU A 323 -3.71 -5.67 3.82
N LEU A 324 -4.66 -5.08 3.08
CA LEU A 324 -4.34 -4.33 1.86
C LEU A 324 -3.52 -3.07 2.16
N LYS A 325 -3.89 -2.31 3.20
CA LYS A 325 -3.10 -1.15 3.67
C LYS A 325 -1.71 -1.58 4.10
N GLU A 326 -1.58 -2.69 4.81
CA GLU A 326 -0.29 -3.23 5.24
C GLU A 326 0.57 -3.64 4.05
N LEU A 327 0.03 -4.37 3.08
CA LEU A 327 0.73 -4.76 1.84
C LEU A 327 1.16 -3.54 1.01
N LEU A 328 0.34 -2.49 0.96
CA LEU A 328 0.66 -1.25 0.24
C LEU A 328 1.65 -0.36 1.00
N ASN A 329 1.70 -0.44 2.33
CA ASN A 329 2.55 0.39 3.19
C ASN A 329 3.90 -0.25 3.56
N ARG A 330 4.10 -1.55 3.28
CA ARG A 330 5.41 -2.20 3.44
C ARG A 330 6.43 -1.57 2.49
N SER A 331 7.31 -0.75 3.04
CA SER A 331 8.47 -0.22 2.33
C SER A 331 9.76 -0.88 2.83
N GLN A 332 10.50 -1.48 1.89
CA GLN A 332 11.94 -1.77 1.90
C GLN A 332 12.45 -3.10 2.47
N THR A 333 13.44 -3.60 1.73
CA THR A 333 14.45 -4.63 2.00
C THR A 333 14.00 -6.10 2.00
N PHE A 334 14.44 -6.84 0.97
CA PHE A 334 14.71 -8.28 1.06
C PHE A 334 15.85 -8.51 2.07
N SER A 335 15.55 -8.35 3.35
CA SER A 335 16.24 -9.03 4.44
C SER A 335 15.54 -10.36 4.69
N ASN A 336 16.27 -11.34 5.23
CA ASN A 336 15.68 -12.62 5.66
C ASN A 336 14.60 -12.45 6.76
N GLU A 337 14.30 -11.22 7.19
CA GLU A 337 13.20 -10.85 8.08
C GLU A 337 11.83 -10.85 7.38
N ILE A 338 11.76 -11.00 6.04
CA ILE A 338 10.50 -11.20 5.29
C ILE A 338 9.73 -12.45 5.78
N PHE A 339 10.43 -13.39 6.42
CA PHE A 339 9.90 -14.65 6.93
C PHE A 339 9.55 -14.63 8.42
N SER A 340 9.52 -13.46 9.07
CA SER A 340 8.93 -13.35 10.40
C SER A 340 7.42 -13.57 10.30
N PRO A 341 6.80 -14.37 11.19
CA PRO A 341 5.35 -14.36 11.39
C PRO A 341 4.88 -12.92 11.54
N PHE A 342 3.62 -12.67 11.16
CA PHE A 342 2.88 -11.39 11.22
C PHE A 342 2.76 -10.74 12.62
N ASP A 343 3.72 -10.97 13.50
CA ASP A 343 3.82 -10.37 14.81
C ASP A 343 5.15 -9.60 14.87
N THR A 344 5.08 -8.27 14.77
CA THR A 344 6.02 -7.33 15.45
C THR A 344 5.68 -5.85 15.31
N THR A 345 4.52 -5.46 14.77
CA THR A 345 4.05 -4.07 14.96
C THR A 345 2.57 -4.02 15.33
N PRO A 346 2.23 -3.84 16.62
CA PRO A 346 0.90 -3.35 16.95
C PRO A 346 0.79 -1.89 16.49
N PHE A 347 -0.10 -1.62 15.54
CA PHE A 347 -0.76 -0.32 15.52
C PHE A 347 -1.56 -0.24 16.82
N VAL A 348 -1.11 0.62 17.74
CA VAL A 348 -1.90 1.01 18.89
C VAL A 348 -2.83 2.12 18.38
N PRO A 349 -4.14 1.89 18.20
CA PRO A 349 -5.05 3.02 18.26
C PRO A 349 -4.87 3.59 19.67
N SER A 350 -4.47 4.85 19.79
CA SER A 350 -4.35 5.51 21.08
C SER A 350 -5.63 5.27 21.87
N SER A 351 -5.55 4.45 22.91
CA SER A 351 -6.69 3.91 23.66
C SER A 351 -7.33 4.93 24.61
N LYS A 352 -7.29 6.21 24.26
CA LYS A 352 -7.97 7.29 25.00
C LYS A 352 -9.28 7.78 24.37
N VAL A 353 -9.70 7.25 23.21
CA VAL A 353 -10.95 7.69 22.55
C VAL A 353 -12.11 6.68 22.70
N ALA A 354 -11.86 5.47 23.21
CA ALA A 354 -12.87 4.41 23.27
C ALA A 354 -13.70 4.35 24.57
N GLN A 355 -13.59 5.32 25.49
CA GLN A 355 -14.29 5.25 26.78
C GLN A 355 -15.39 6.28 27.04
N ASP A 356 -15.66 7.24 26.14
CA ASP A 356 -16.72 8.24 26.36
C ASP A 356 -17.70 8.38 25.18
N ILE A 357 -18.05 7.26 24.51
CA ILE A 357 -19.22 7.25 23.63
C ILE A 357 -20.38 6.57 24.37
N GLN A 358 -21.01 7.33 25.28
CA GLN A 358 -22.42 7.10 25.56
C GLN A 358 -23.19 7.38 24.26
N ILE A 359 -23.47 6.33 23.50
CA ILE A 359 -24.43 6.41 22.40
C ILE A 359 -25.79 6.63 23.06
N ASP A 360 -26.23 7.89 23.10
CA ASP A 360 -27.61 8.23 23.35
C ASP A 360 -28.47 7.56 22.26
N THR A 361 -29.11 6.45 22.62
CA THR A 361 -30.01 5.65 21.78
C THR A 361 -31.42 6.24 21.74
N SER A 362 -31.58 7.55 21.94
CA SER A 362 -32.80 8.24 21.58
C SER A 362 -33.02 8.10 20.07
N SER A 363 -34.08 7.39 19.69
CA SER A 363 -34.50 7.19 18.30
C SER A 363 -34.80 8.55 17.67
N ARG A 364 -33.79 9.15 17.02
CA ARG A 364 -34.02 10.36 16.21
C ARG A 364 -35.07 10.02 15.17
N SER A 365 -36.20 10.72 15.23
CA SER A 365 -37.27 10.52 14.27
C SER A 365 -36.76 10.83 12.86
N THR A 366 -37.28 10.15 11.83
CA THR A 366 -36.96 10.46 10.42
C THR A 366 -37.20 11.94 10.11
N ILE A 367 -38.15 12.58 10.80
CA ILE A 367 -38.47 14.01 10.70
C ILE A 367 -37.29 14.88 11.20
N ASP A 368 -36.66 14.51 12.31
CA ASP A 368 -35.52 15.27 12.86
C ASP A 368 -34.27 15.13 11.98
N PHE A 369 -34.08 13.95 11.37
CA PHE A 369 -33.05 13.77 10.36
C PHE A 369 -33.27 14.67 9.13
N LEU A 370 -34.48 14.68 8.55
CA LEU A 370 -34.80 15.51 7.38
C LEU A 370 -34.69 17.02 7.66
N LYS A 371 -35.03 17.46 8.89
CA LYS A 371 -34.85 18.86 9.33
C LYS A 371 -33.38 19.28 9.40
N ASN A 372 -32.49 18.33 9.70
CA ASN A 372 -31.05 18.55 9.81
C ASN A 372 -30.33 18.58 8.44
N ILE A 373 -31.00 18.20 7.35
CA ILE A 373 -30.41 18.24 6.01
C ILE A 373 -30.29 19.69 5.52
N ASN A 374 -29.15 20.02 4.90
CA ASN A 374 -28.95 21.25 4.16
C ASN A 374 -29.38 21.05 2.70
N TRP A 375 -30.68 21.23 2.44
CA TRP A 375 -31.28 21.00 1.12
C TRP A 375 -30.65 21.84 0.01
N LEU A 376 -30.20 23.07 0.30
CA LEU A 376 -29.51 23.91 -0.69
C LEU A 376 -28.24 23.21 -1.19
N HIS A 377 -27.41 22.72 -0.27
CA HIS A 377 -26.20 22.00 -0.64
C HIS A 377 -26.51 20.67 -1.33
N VAL A 378 -27.54 19.94 -0.88
CA VAL A 378 -27.99 18.70 -1.54
C VAL A 378 -28.36 18.97 -3.01
N PHE A 379 -29.13 20.02 -3.29
CA PHE A 379 -29.53 20.35 -4.67
C PHE A 379 -28.36 20.81 -5.53
N ILE A 380 -27.45 21.62 -4.99
CA ILE A 380 -26.28 22.09 -5.75
C ILE A 380 -25.32 20.93 -6.02
N LEU A 381 -24.91 20.20 -4.98
CA LEU A 381 -23.90 19.15 -5.06
C LEU A 381 -24.42 17.87 -5.72
N GLY A 382 -25.72 17.56 -5.58
CA GLY A 382 -26.36 16.41 -6.24
C GLY A 382 -26.91 16.75 -7.63
N GLY A 383 -27.46 17.96 -7.81
CA GLY A 383 -28.10 18.37 -9.07
C GLY A 383 -27.10 18.74 -10.17
N THR A 384 -25.99 19.39 -9.84
CA THR A 384 -25.02 19.81 -10.86
C THR A 384 -24.31 18.64 -11.56
N PRO A 385 -23.90 17.53 -10.89
CA PRO A 385 -23.38 16.36 -11.58
C PRO A 385 -24.42 15.67 -12.46
N VAL A 386 -25.68 15.58 -12.00
CA VAL A 386 -26.79 15.00 -12.77
C VAL A 386 -27.04 15.83 -14.03
N LEU A 387 -27.11 17.15 -13.90
CA LEU A 387 -27.27 18.06 -15.03
C LEU A 387 -26.11 17.95 -16.02
N GLY A 388 -24.87 17.90 -15.51
CA GLY A 388 -23.67 17.69 -16.33
C GLY A 388 -23.72 16.38 -17.11
N ALA A 389 -24.09 15.28 -16.46
CA ALA A 389 -24.22 13.96 -17.08
C ALA A 389 -25.36 13.91 -18.10
N LEU A 390 -26.53 14.46 -17.78
CA LEU A 390 -27.66 14.54 -18.73
C LEU A 390 -27.29 15.38 -19.95
N GLY A 391 -26.68 16.54 -19.76
CA GLY A 391 -26.23 17.40 -20.85
C GLY A 391 -25.23 16.71 -21.77
N ALA A 392 -24.23 16.03 -21.20
CA ALA A 392 -23.17 15.40 -21.96
C ALA A 392 -23.61 14.10 -22.64
N PHE A 393 -24.38 13.25 -21.96
CA PHE A 393 -24.68 11.89 -22.45
C PHE A 393 -26.08 11.76 -23.05
N TYR A 394 -27.10 12.38 -22.47
CA TYR A 394 -28.48 12.27 -22.96
C TYR A 394 -28.76 13.30 -24.05
N PHE A 395 -28.50 14.59 -23.76
CA PHE A 395 -28.69 15.67 -24.73
C PHE A 395 -27.54 15.81 -25.73
N LYS A 396 -26.42 15.11 -25.49
CA LYS A 396 -25.25 15.04 -26.39
C LYS A 396 -24.76 16.42 -26.83
N VAL A 397 -24.73 17.38 -25.91
CA VAL A 397 -24.16 18.71 -26.18
C VAL A 397 -22.73 18.52 -26.68
N PRO A 398 -22.33 19.06 -27.84
CA PRO A 398 -21.01 18.81 -28.38
C PRO A 398 -19.94 19.53 -27.57
N LEU A 399 -18.85 18.83 -27.24
CA LEU A 399 -17.66 19.44 -26.66
C LEU A 399 -16.67 19.81 -27.78
N ILE A 400 -16.70 21.07 -28.20
CA ILE A 400 -15.75 21.57 -29.19
C ILE A 400 -14.41 21.96 -28.54
N LYS A 401 -13.33 21.93 -29.33
CA LYS A 401 -11.96 22.20 -28.86
C LYS A 401 -11.79 23.52 -28.09
N PRO A 402 -12.27 24.70 -28.55
CA PRO A 402 -12.08 25.95 -27.82
C PRO A 402 -12.82 25.95 -26.46
N THR A 403 -14.04 25.41 -26.41
CA THR A 403 -14.81 25.25 -25.16
C THR A 403 -14.13 24.30 -24.18
N PHE A 404 -13.52 23.21 -24.67
CA PHE A 404 -12.74 22.31 -23.83
C PHE A 404 -11.54 23.02 -23.20
N ILE A 405 -10.74 23.71 -24.02
CA ILE A 405 -9.57 24.47 -23.54
C ILE A 405 -10.01 25.53 -22.53
N TRP A 406 -11.09 26.26 -22.82
CA TRP A 406 -11.66 27.24 -21.91
C TRP A 406 -12.12 26.61 -20.58
N SER A 407 -12.80 25.47 -20.63
CA SER A 407 -13.24 24.75 -19.44
C SER A 407 -12.05 24.36 -18.55
N VAL A 408 -10.94 23.92 -19.15
CA VAL A 408 -9.71 23.59 -18.42
C VAL A 408 -9.04 24.84 -17.84
N ILE A 409 -8.88 25.91 -18.63
CA ILE A 409 -8.30 27.17 -18.13
C ILE A 409 -9.13 27.71 -16.96
N TYR A 410 -10.45 27.71 -17.09
CA TYR A 410 -11.35 28.24 -16.08
C TYR A 410 -11.46 27.35 -14.84
N TYR A 411 -11.33 26.03 -15.01
CA TYR A 411 -11.11 25.08 -13.92
C TYR A 411 -9.89 25.46 -13.07
N TYR A 412 -8.74 25.68 -13.71
CA TYR A 412 -7.52 26.12 -13.00
C TYR A 412 -7.68 27.52 -12.41
N ALA A 413 -8.29 28.47 -13.12
CA ALA A 413 -8.46 29.84 -12.63
C ALA A 413 -9.32 29.89 -11.35
N THR A 414 -10.43 29.15 -11.32
CA THR A 414 -11.31 29.09 -10.13
C THR A 414 -10.67 28.31 -8.99
N GLY A 415 -9.99 27.19 -9.27
CA GLY A 415 -9.22 26.44 -8.28
C GLY A 415 -8.10 27.26 -7.65
N ILE A 416 -7.31 27.96 -8.47
CA ILE A 416 -6.24 28.87 -8.02
C ILE A 416 -6.83 30.06 -7.24
N GLY A 417 -8.04 30.51 -7.56
CA GLY A 417 -8.74 31.50 -6.73
C GLY A 417 -8.92 31.05 -5.29
N ILE A 418 -9.26 29.76 -5.08
CA ILE A 418 -9.35 29.18 -3.74
C ILE A 418 -7.95 29.07 -3.11
N THR A 419 -6.98 28.44 -3.78
CA THR A 419 -5.67 28.15 -3.19
C THR A 419 -4.81 29.40 -2.96
N LEU A 420 -4.81 30.34 -3.90
CA LEU A 420 -4.02 31.56 -3.79
C LEU A 420 -4.63 32.53 -2.77
N LEU A 421 -5.91 32.85 -2.93
CA LEU A 421 -6.53 33.92 -2.14
C LEU A 421 -7.18 33.39 -0.87
N TYR A 422 -8.19 32.53 -0.96
CA TYR A 422 -8.95 32.10 0.23
C TYR A 422 -8.06 31.33 1.21
N HIS A 423 -7.23 30.45 0.68
CA HIS A 423 -6.37 29.59 1.45
C HIS A 423 -5.11 30.33 1.93
N ARG A 424 -4.13 30.55 1.06
CA ARG A 424 -2.80 31.05 1.46
C ARG A 424 -2.80 32.52 1.90
N ALA A 425 -3.41 33.42 1.13
CA ALA A 425 -3.41 34.84 1.46
C ALA A 425 -4.32 35.17 2.66
N LEU A 426 -5.59 34.72 2.62
CA LEU A 426 -6.58 35.13 3.61
C LEU A 426 -6.59 34.22 4.83
N SER A 427 -6.63 32.89 4.69
CA SER A 427 -6.67 32.02 5.87
C SER A 427 -5.35 32.02 6.64
N HIS A 428 -4.23 31.92 5.93
CA HIS A 428 -2.90 31.74 6.54
C HIS A 428 -2.04 32.99 6.62
N LYS A 429 -2.43 34.08 5.93
CA LYS A 429 -1.65 35.33 5.88
C LYS A 429 -0.22 35.08 5.43
N SER A 430 -0.02 34.19 4.45
CA SER A 430 1.30 33.82 3.93
C SER A 430 1.92 34.91 3.04
N PHE A 431 1.11 35.86 2.56
CA PHE A 431 1.54 37.06 1.82
C PHE A 431 0.41 38.09 1.75
N THR A 432 0.75 39.31 1.33
CA THR A 432 -0.18 40.43 1.18
C THR A 432 -0.37 40.77 -0.32
N PRO A 433 -1.51 40.41 -0.94
CA PRO A 433 -1.77 40.77 -2.33
C PRO A 433 -2.17 42.24 -2.48
N SER A 434 -1.78 42.87 -3.59
CA SER A 434 -2.31 44.19 -3.98
C SER A 434 -3.83 44.16 -4.14
N ASN A 435 -4.50 45.29 -3.95
CA ASN A 435 -5.95 45.37 -4.03
C ASN A 435 -6.53 44.91 -5.39
N PRO A 436 -5.97 45.29 -6.55
CA PRO A 436 -6.46 44.80 -7.85
C PRO A 436 -6.38 43.26 -7.95
N LEU A 437 -5.26 42.68 -7.53
CA LEU A 437 -5.05 41.24 -7.54
C LEU A 437 -6.04 40.54 -6.61
N LYS A 438 -6.22 41.06 -5.39
CA LYS A 438 -7.19 40.57 -4.41
C LYS A 438 -8.60 40.54 -4.99
N VAL A 439 -9.05 41.64 -5.61
CA VAL A 439 -10.40 41.73 -6.20
C VAL A 439 -10.57 40.71 -7.33
N VAL A 440 -9.62 40.58 -8.24
CA VAL A 440 -9.68 39.58 -9.33
C VAL A 440 -9.85 38.18 -8.76
N PHE A 441 -9.04 37.80 -7.78
CA PHE A 441 -9.14 36.47 -7.18
C PHE A 441 -10.37 36.28 -6.28
N LEU A 442 -10.97 37.35 -5.72
CA LEU A 442 -12.28 37.26 -5.06
C LEU A 442 -13.38 36.82 -6.03
N PHE A 443 -13.36 37.32 -7.27
CA PHE A 443 -14.29 36.90 -8.31
C PHE A 443 -14.02 35.47 -8.79
N LEU A 444 -12.75 35.13 -9.06
CA LEU A 444 -12.38 33.78 -9.50
C LEU A 444 -12.71 32.72 -8.44
N ALA A 445 -12.39 32.98 -7.17
CA ALA A 445 -12.71 32.09 -6.06
C ALA A 445 -14.22 31.92 -5.87
N ALA A 446 -15.01 33.00 -6.03
CA ALA A 446 -16.46 32.92 -6.01
C ALA A 446 -17.03 32.02 -7.12
N GLY A 447 -16.35 31.94 -8.28
CA GLY A 447 -16.69 31.04 -9.38
C GLY A 447 -16.57 29.54 -9.04
N ALA A 448 -15.89 29.18 -7.95
CA ALA A 448 -15.82 27.81 -7.42
C ALA A 448 -17.02 27.46 -6.53
N VAL A 449 -17.87 28.42 -6.15
CA VAL A 449 -19.09 28.23 -5.34
C VAL A 449 -18.82 27.45 -4.04
N GLN A 450 -17.85 27.88 -3.24
CA GLN A 450 -17.48 27.24 -1.96
C GLN A 450 -17.77 28.12 -0.73
N GLY A 451 -18.66 29.09 -0.89
CA GLY A 451 -18.94 30.10 0.11
C GLY A 451 -18.12 31.38 -0.11
N SER A 452 -18.55 32.45 0.56
CA SER A 452 -17.82 33.72 0.56
C SER A 452 -16.44 33.56 1.19
N ALA A 453 -15.51 34.45 0.84
CA ALA A 453 -14.16 34.46 1.41
C ALA A 453 -14.19 34.42 2.95
N ARG A 454 -15.06 35.26 3.55
CA ARG A 454 -15.26 35.33 5.00
C ARG A 454 -15.67 33.99 5.62
N TRP A 455 -16.63 33.29 5.01
CA TRP A 455 -17.14 32.02 5.50
C TRP A 455 -16.10 30.90 5.35
N TRP A 456 -15.51 30.80 4.16
CA TRP A 456 -14.52 29.77 3.85
C TRP A 456 -13.29 29.88 4.77
N CYS A 457 -12.74 31.10 4.91
CA CYS A 457 -11.55 31.32 5.72
C CYS A 457 -11.81 31.12 7.22
N ARG A 458 -13.03 31.44 7.71
CA ARG A 458 -13.41 31.16 9.10
C ARG A 458 -13.34 29.65 9.38
N ASP A 459 -13.97 28.86 8.52
CA ASP A 459 -14.06 27.41 8.72
C ASP A 459 -12.71 26.75 8.50
N HIS A 460 -11.90 27.25 7.57
CA HIS A 460 -10.53 26.76 7.36
C HIS A 460 -9.58 27.09 8.51
N ARG A 461 -9.64 28.30 9.07
CA ARG A 461 -8.88 28.63 10.29
C ARG A 461 -9.32 27.79 11.48
N ALA A 462 -10.62 27.49 11.60
CA ALA A 462 -11.13 26.58 12.63
C ALA A 462 -10.62 25.15 12.43
N HIS A 463 -10.61 24.66 11.19
CA HIS A 463 -10.04 23.37 10.83
C HIS A 463 -8.58 23.24 11.25
N HIS A 464 -7.70 24.20 10.93
CA HIS A 464 -6.30 24.15 11.39
C HIS A 464 -6.13 24.23 12.90
N ARG A 465 -6.98 25.00 13.59
CA ARG A 465 -6.87 25.17 15.04
C ARG A 465 -7.33 23.93 15.80
N TYR A 466 -8.29 23.21 15.25
CA TYR A 466 -9.01 22.12 15.91
C TYR A 466 -8.89 20.80 15.13
N THR A 467 -7.88 20.68 14.27
CA THR A 467 -7.69 19.55 13.35
C THR A 467 -7.89 18.25 14.10
N ASP A 468 -8.66 17.35 13.50
CA ASP A 468 -8.90 16.02 14.05
C ASP A 468 -9.65 15.95 15.39
N THR A 469 -10.32 17.04 15.78
CA THR A 469 -11.23 17.07 16.95
C THR A 469 -12.70 17.25 16.53
N ASP A 470 -13.62 17.07 17.49
CA ASP A 470 -15.06 17.33 17.26
C ASP A 470 -15.39 18.79 16.92
N LYS A 471 -14.44 19.70 17.15
CA LYS A 471 -14.58 21.14 16.85
C LYS A 471 -14.15 21.48 15.42
N ASP A 472 -13.50 20.56 14.71
CA ASP A 472 -13.15 20.74 13.30
C ASP A 472 -14.40 20.56 12.41
N PRO A 473 -14.77 21.58 11.61
CA PRO A 473 -15.99 21.57 10.80
C PRO A 473 -16.07 20.41 9.80
N TYR A 474 -14.95 19.85 9.39
CA TYR A 474 -14.89 18.75 8.42
C TYR A 474 -13.84 17.69 8.78
N SER A 475 -13.73 17.41 10.08
CA SER A 475 -12.80 16.44 10.66
C SER A 475 -12.78 15.10 9.92
N ALA A 476 -11.58 14.64 9.57
CA ALA A 476 -11.35 13.34 8.94
C ALA A 476 -11.66 12.17 9.90
N HIS A 477 -11.70 12.40 11.22
CA HIS A 477 -12.06 11.38 12.21
C HIS A 477 -13.48 10.83 12.05
N PHE A 478 -14.40 11.63 11.50
CA PHE A 478 -15.76 11.17 11.20
C PHE A 478 -15.86 10.32 9.93
N GLY A 479 -14.75 10.10 9.23
CA GLY A 479 -14.65 9.23 8.06
C GLY A 479 -14.53 9.98 6.74
N PHE A 480 -14.01 9.27 5.73
CA PHE A 480 -13.70 9.81 4.40
C PHE A 480 -14.89 10.52 3.75
N TRP A 481 -16.08 9.90 3.75
CA TRP A 481 -17.25 10.48 3.10
C TRP A 481 -17.81 11.69 3.85
N TRP A 482 -17.63 11.73 5.17
CA TRP A 482 -17.99 12.90 5.96
C TRP A 482 -17.11 14.09 5.57
N SER A 483 -15.78 13.95 5.61
CA SER A 483 -14.86 15.05 5.31
C SER A 483 -14.88 15.44 3.82
N HIS A 484 -15.20 14.50 2.91
CA HIS A 484 -15.34 14.80 1.49
C HIS A 484 -16.61 15.60 1.16
N LEU A 485 -17.77 15.19 1.67
CA LEU A 485 -19.06 15.80 1.27
C LEU A 485 -20.07 15.88 2.40
N GLY A 486 -20.09 14.89 3.30
CA GLY A 486 -21.15 14.73 4.30
C GLY A 486 -21.33 15.95 5.21
N TRP A 487 -20.25 16.62 5.60
CA TRP A 487 -20.31 17.81 6.44
C TRP A 487 -21.07 18.98 5.80
N LEU A 488 -21.12 19.05 4.46
CA LEU A 488 -21.89 20.05 3.71
C LEU A 488 -23.37 19.67 3.58
N LEU A 489 -23.71 18.38 3.60
CA LEU A 489 -25.08 17.90 3.40
C LEU A 489 -25.95 18.04 4.64
N VAL A 490 -25.35 18.27 5.81
CA VAL A 490 -26.06 18.48 7.08
C VAL A 490 -25.82 19.89 7.61
N LYS A 491 -26.79 20.40 8.36
CA LYS A 491 -26.65 21.67 9.08
C LYS A 491 -25.71 21.45 10.25
N GLN A 492 -24.57 22.13 10.22
CA GLN A 492 -23.63 22.08 11.32
C GLN A 492 -24.17 22.87 12.52
N ASN A 493 -23.93 22.35 13.73
CA ASN A 493 -24.28 23.04 14.97
C ASN A 493 -23.21 24.12 15.29
N PRO A 494 -23.55 25.42 15.25
CA PRO A 494 -22.58 26.50 15.52
C PRO A 494 -21.96 26.49 16.91
N ASP A 495 -22.61 25.86 17.89
CA ASP A 495 -22.10 25.74 19.26
C ASP A 495 -21.08 24.61 19.42
N LYS A 496 -21.06 23.66 18.47
CA LYS A 496 -20.10 22.56 18.46
C LYS A 496 -18.85 22.86 17.63
N ILE A 497 -18.99 23.64 16.55
CA ILE A 497 -17.83 24.02 15.72
C ILE A 497 -16.94 25.02 16.45
N GLY A 498 -15.62 24.79 16.37
CA GLY A 498 -14.61 25.67 16.93
C GLY A 498 -14.57 27.06 16.27
N ARG A 499 -14.21 28.09 17.04
CA ARG A 499 -14.11 29.46 16.56
C ARG A 499 -12.66 29.87 16.31
N ALA A 500 -12.43 30.58 15.22
CA ALA A 500 -11.16 31.23 14.90
C ALA A 500 -11.35 32.75 14.80
N ASN A 501 -10.29 33.52 15.10
CA ASN A 501 -10.30 34.97 14.90
C ASN A 501 -10.40 35.26 13.39
N ILE A 502 -11.32 36.16 13.02
CA ILE A 502 -11.56 36.62 11.65
C ILE A 502 -11.72 38.15 11.57
N ASP A 503 -11.19 38.88 12.56
CA ASP A 503 -11.36 40.34 12.66
C ASP A 503 -10.73 41.06 11.47
N ASP A 504 -9.60 40.56 10.99
CA ASP A 504 -8.95 41.06 9.77
C ASP A 504 -9.85 40.93 8.53
N LEU A 505 -10.60 39.83 8.42
CA LEU A 505 -11.55 39.63 7.32
C LEU A 505 -12.78 40.53 7.44
N ASN A 506 -13.18 40.87 8.68
CA ASN A 506 -14.29 41.79 8.94
C ASN A 506 -13.91 43.25 8.69
N GLN A 507 -12.64 43.61 8.84
CA GLN A 507 -12.14 44.97 8.60
C GLN A 507 -11.96 45.26 7.10
N ASP A 508 -11.63 44.25 6.28
CA ASP A 508 -11.44 44.42 4.83
C ASP A 508 -12.78 44.69 4.10
N GLU A 509 -12.85 45.83 3.40
CA GLU A 509 -14.07 46.30 2.73
C GLU A 509 -14.48 45.42 1.54
N TRP A 510 -13.49 44.91 0.79
CA TRP A 510 -13.73 44.06 -0.38
C TRP A 510 -14.26 42.69 0.04
N ILE A 511 -13.74 42.13 1.13
CA ILE A 511 -14.22 40.87 1.70
C ILE A 511 -15.65 41.03 2.21
N ARG A 512 -15.96 42.12 2.94
CA ARG A 512 -17.32 42.43 3.37
C ARG A 512 -18.27 42.62 2.20
N TRP A 513 -17.86 43.35 1.16
CA TRP A 513 -18.64 43.55 -0.05
C TRP A 513 -18.91 42.21 -0.75
N GLN A 514 -17.89 41.39 -0.95
CA GLN A 514 -18.02 40.07 -1.57
C GLN A 514 -18.95 39.16 -0.77
N HIS A 515 -18.86 39.17 0.57
CA HIS A 515 -19.75 38.41 1.43
C HIS A 515 -21.22 38.84 1.28
N ARG A 516 -21.51 40.14 1.24
CA ARG A 516 -22.88 40.68 1.07
C ARG A 516 -23.48 40.35 -0.30
N HIS A 517 -22.66 40.29 -1.35
CA HIS A 517 -23.11 40.05 -2.72
C HIS A 517 -22.78 38.63 -3.23
N TYR A 518 -22.35 37.74 -2.35
CA TYR A 518 -21.73 36.47 -2.70
C TYR A 518 -22.57 35.64 -3.66
N ILE A 519 -23.86 35.48 -3.40
CA ILE A 519 -24.75 34.65 -4.24
C ILE A 519 -24.77 35.16 -5.69
N LYS A 520 -24.87 36.48 -5.89
CA LYS A 520 -24.91 37.09 -7.22
C LYS A 520 -23.56 36.91 -7.94
N ILE A 521 -22.47 37.17 -7.23
CA ILE A 521 -21.10 37.03 -7.77
C ILE A 521 -20.83 35.57 -8.13
N ALA A 522 -21.14 34.64 -7.23
CA ALA A 522 -20.91 33.21 -7.42
C ALA A 522 -21.73 32.67 -8.60
N LEU A 523 -23.02 33.01 -8.72
CA LEU A 523 -23.84 32.58 -9.85
C LEU A 523 -23.30 33.13 -11.18
N PHE A 524 -22.92 34.41 -11.20
CA PHE A 524 -22.36 35.03 -12.39
C PHE A 524 -21.03 34.36 -12.78
N MET A 525 -20.06 34.29 -11.87
CA MET A 525 -18.74 33.75 -12.16
C MET A 525 -18.77 32.23 -12.40
N ALA A 526 -19.65 31.49 -11.74
CA ALA A 526 -19.70 30.04 -11.91
C ALA A 526 -20.43 29.59 -13.17
N VAL A 527 -21.38 30.36 -13.70
CA VAL A 527 -22.20 29.91 -14.83
C VAL A 527 -22.24 30.94 -15.95
N VAL A 528 -22.63 32.18 -15.64
CA VAL A 528 -22.86 33.20 -16.67
C VAL A 528 -21.56 33.59 -17.38
N PHE A 529 -20.51 33.94 -16.64
CA PHE A 529 -19.23 34.36 -17.19
C PHE A 529 -18.61 33.32 -18.15
N PRO A 530 -18.40 32.05 -17.76
CA PRO A 530 -17.82 31.07 -18.68
C PRO A 530 -18.72 30.79 -19.90
N THR A 531 -20.04 30.93 -19.75
CA THR A 531 -21.00 30.83 -20.86
C THR A 531 -20.86 32.00 -21.82
N LEU A 532 -20.78 33.23 -21.31
CA LEU A 532 -20.60 34.44 -22.11
C LEU A 532 -19.30 34.38 -22.91
N VAL A 533 -18.19 33.94 -22.29
CA VAL A 533 -16.90 33.82 -22.99
C VAL A 533 -17.02 32.87 -24.18
N ALA A 534 -17.58 31.68 -23.99
CA ALA A 534 -17.73 30.72 -25.09
C ALA A 534 -18.72 31.18 -26.17
N GLY A 535 -19.86 31.75 -25.74
CA GLY A 535 -20.90 32.24 -26.63
C GLY A 535 -20.46 33.43 -27.48
N LEU A 536 -19.77 34.40 -26.87
CA LEU A 536 -19.35 35.63 -27.56
C LEU A 536 -18.09 35.44 -28.41
N LEU A 537 -17.13 34.62 -27.97
CA LEU A 537 -15.85 34.49 -28.69
C LEU A 537 -15.88 33.45 -29.81
N TRP A 538 -16.65 32.37 -29.68
CA TRP A 538 -16.72 31.31 -30.70
C TRP A 538 -18.11 30.69 -30.88
N GLY A 539 -19.17 31.35 -30.39
CA GLY A 539 -20.56 30.98 -30.68
C GLY A 539 -21.12 29.79 -29.91
N ASP A 540 -20.38 29.21 -28.95
CA ASP A 540 -20.78 27.98 -28.25
C ASP A 540 -21.40 28.26 -26.88
N TRP A 541 -22.63 28.79 -26.90
CA TRP A 541 -23.39 29.11 -25.69
C TRP A 541 -23.69 27.87 -24.84
N MET A 542 -24.18 26.80 -25.46
CA MET A 542 -24.59 25.60 -24.72
C MET A 542 -23.39 24.82 -24.20
N GLY A 543 -22.30 24.70 -24.96
CA GLY A 543 -21.08 24.08 -24.48
C GLY A 543 -20.41 24.92 -23.39
N GLY A 544 -20.42 26.25 -23.49
CA GLY A 544 -19.98 27.16 -22.44
C GLY A 544 -20.72 26.97 -21.13
N TYR A 545 -22.06 26.90 -21.19
CA TYR A 545 -22.91 26.62 -20.03
C TYR A 545 -22.62 25.26 -19.42
N LEU A 546 -22.65 24.20 -20.24
CA LEU A 546 -22.55 22.84 -19.73
C LEU A 546 -21.13 22.49 -19.27
N TYR A 547 -20.11 22.69 -20.10
CA TYR A 547 -18.75 22.23 -19.83
C TYR A 547 -17.97 23.23 -18.97
N ALA A 548 -17.94 24.50 -19.37
CA ALA A 548 -17.18 25.53 -18.66
C ALA A 548 -17.93 26.07 -17.43
N GLY A 549 -19.26 25.98 -17.41
CA GLY A 549 -20.12 26.27 -16.25
C GLY A 549 -20.27 25.06 -15.32
N ILE A 550 -21.13 24.12 -15.70
CA ILE A 550 -21.62 23.04 -14.82
C ILE A 550 -20.57 21.94 -14.54
N ILE A 551 -20.02 21.29 -15.56
CA ILE A 551 -19.10 20.15 -15.37
C ILE A 551 -17.80 20.61 -14.71
N ARG A 552 -17.27 21.77 -15.11
CA ARG A 552 -16.10 22.39 -14.47
C ARG A 552 -16.37 22.72 -13.00
N LEU A 553 -17.57 23.18 -12.65
CA LEU A 553 -17.95 23.43 -11.25
C LEU A 553 -17.91 22.15 -10.41
N VAL A 554 -18.47 21.05 -10.93
CA VAL A 554 -18.41 19.74 -10.28
C VAL A 554 -16.96 19.29 -10.08
N ALA A 555 -16.11 19.45 -11.11
CA ALA A 555 -14.70 19.11 -11.03
C ALA A 555 -13.97 19.89 -9.92
N VAL A 556 -14.13 21.22 -9.86
CA VAL A 556 -13.43 22.05 -8.85
C VAL A 556 -13.92 21.78 -7.42
N HIS A 557 -15.21 21.44 -7.25
CA HIS A 557 -15.75 20.97 -5.97
C HIS A 557 -15.04 19.71 -5.49
N HIS A 558 -15.05 18.65 -6.29
CA HIS A 558 -14.42 17.39 -5.88
C HIS A 558 -12.92 17.51 -5.69
N SER A 559 -12.23 18.29 -6.51
CA SER A 559 -10.81 18.58 -6.31
C SER A 559 -10.52 19.28 -4.99
N THR A 560 -11.37 20.22 -4.57
CA THR A 560 -11.16 20.88 -3.28
C THR A 560 -11.54 19.98 -2.11
N PHE A 561 -12.62 19.21 -2.25
CA PHE A 561 -13.06 18.26 -1.23
C PHE A 561 -12.07 17.11 -1.00
N MET A 562 -11.26 16.76 -2.02
CA MET A 562 -10.16 15.81 -1.86
C MET A 562 -9.06 16.32 -0.91
N VAL A 563 -8.94 17.64 -0.68
CA VAL A 563 -8.01 18.16 0.33
C VAL A 563 -8.47 17.75 1.73
N ASN A 564 -9.76 17.91 2.04
CA ASN A 564 -10.33 17.52 3.33
C ASN A 564 -10.41 15.99 3.53
N SER A 565 -10.51 15.23 2.43
CA SER A 565 -10.59 13.77 2.49
C SER A 565 -9.31 13.10 2.06
N LEU A 566 -9.05 12.97 0.77
CA LEU A 566 -7.92 12.21 0.23
C LEU A 566 -6.57 12.62 0.84
N ALA A 567 -6.34 13.91 1.14
CA ALA A 567 -5.11 14.39 1.76
C ALA A 567 -4.91 13.98 3.22
N HIS A 568 -5.94 13.47 3.90
CA HIS A 568 -5.83 12.90 5.25
C HIS A 568 -5.68 11.37 5.25
N TYR A 569 -5.88 10.71 4.10
CA TYR A 569 -5.87 9.25 3.98
C TYR A 569 -4.71 8.72 3.13
N LEU A 570 -4.37 9.41 2.03
CA LEU A 570 -3.36 8.99 1.07
C LEU A 570 -2.10 9.86 1.19
N GLY A 571 -0.96 9.25 1.51
CA GLY A 571 0.34 9.92 1.48
C GLY A 571 1.25 9.52 2.64
N GLU A 572 2.26 10.36 2.88
CA GLU A 572 3.28 10.18 3.91
C GLU A 572 3.20 11.30 4.96
N THR A 573 3.80 11.10 6.13
CA THR A 573 3.91 12.09 7.21
C THR A 573 5.37 12.51 7.41
N PRO A 574 5.96 13.25 6.46
CA PRO A 574 7.37 13.61 6.53
C PRO A 574 7.72 14.61 7.65
N PHE A 575 6.76 15.36 8.19
CA PHE A 575 7.00 16.43 9.16
C PHE A 575 6.39 16.16 10.54
N ASP A 576 5.15 15.68 10.58
CA ASP A 576 4.44 15.35 11.81
C ASP A 576 3.47 14.18 11.58
N ASP A 577 3.25 13.34 12.59
CA ASP A 577 2.27 12.24 12.55
C ASP A 577 1.31 12.25 13.75
N ASN A 578 1.21 13.37 14.47
CA ASN A 578 0.23 13.55 15.54
C ASN A 578 -1.18 13.79 14.98
N HIS A 579 -1.28 14.33 13.77
CA HIS A 579 -2.53 14.54 13.05
C HIS A 579 -2.57 13.72 11.73
N THR A 580 -3.77 13.59 11.17
CA THR A 580 -4.05 12.81 9.96
C THR A 580 -3.55 13.37 8.62
N PRO A 581 -3.25 14.67 8.41
CA PRO A 581 -2.78 15.21 7.13
C PRO A 581 -1.54 14.49 6.56
N LYS A 582 -1.52 14.28 5.23
CA LYS A 582 -0.49 13.53 4.50
C LYS A 582 -0.01 14.26 3.25
N ASP A 583 1.25 14.05 2.93
CA ASP A 583 1.87 14.50 1.68
C ASP A 583 1.70 13.44 0.58
N SER A 584 1.09 13.83 -0.54
CA SER A 584 0.84 12.96 -1.68
C SER A 584 0.90 13.72 -3.00
N VAL A 585 1.77 13.27 -3.91
CA VAL A 585 1.87 13.81 -5.27
C VAL A 585 0.58 13.60 -6.07
N ILE A 586 -0.09 12.45 -5.87
CA ILE A 586 -1.36 12.15 -6.54
C ILE A 586 -2.42 13.15 -6.08
N THR A 587 -2.51 13.38 -4.77
CA THR A 587 -3.44 14.36 -4.22
C THR A 587 -3.09 15.74 -4.75
N ALA A 588 -1.81 16.13 -4.74
CA ALA A 588 -1.37 17.44 -5.23
C ALA A 588 -1.72 17.68 -6.71
N LEU A 589 -1.64 16.66 -7.57
CA LEU A 589 -2.06 16.77 -8.98
C LEU A 589 -3.57 17.03 -9.11
N LEU A 590 -4.38 16.37 -8.27
CA LEU A 590 -5.84 16.51 -8.27
C LEU A 590 -6.30 17.83 -7.62
N THR A 591 -5.48 18.41 -6.74
CA THR A 591 -5.85 19.53 -5.88
C THR A 591 -4.97 20.77 -6.07
N PHE A 592 -4.41 20.99 -7.28
CA PHE A 592 -3.65 22.22 -7.61
C PHE A 592 -2.43 22.50 -6.70
N GLY A 593 -1.80 21.45 -6.17
CA GLY A 593 -0.66 21.53 -5.27
C GLY A 593 -0.99 21.35 -3.79
N GLU A 594 -2.28 21.34 -3.43
CA GLU A 594 -2.73 21.31 -2.02
C GLU A 594 -2.53 19.95 -1.32
N GLY A 595 -2.10 18.92 -2.06
CA GLY A 595 -1.87 17.57 -1.54
C GLY A 595 -0.57 17.35 -0.78
N TYR A 596 0.31 18.35 -0.66
CA TYR A 596 1.40 18.34 0.33
C TYR A 596 0.85 18.85 1.67
N HIS A 597 -0.12 18.09 2.19
CA HIS A 597 -1.00 18.54 3.26
C HIS A 597 -0.37 18.35 4.65
N ASN A 598 0.57 17.42 4.79
CA ASN A 598 1.33 17.27 6.04
C ASN A 598 2.25 18.46 6.25
N PHE A 599 2.97 18.89 5.20
CA PHE A 599 3.76 20.12 5.26
C PHE A 599 2.89 21.32 5.60
N HIS A 600 1.76 21.45 4.91
CA HIS A 600 0.85 22.57 5.07
C HIS A 600 0.28 22.68 6.50
N HIS A 601 -0.11 21.56 7.11
CA HIS A 601 -0.63 21.57 8.47
C HIS A 601 0.43 21.86 9.53
N GLU A 602 1.66 21.40 9.31
CA GLU A 602 2.78 21.69 10.22
C GLU A 602 3.27 23.14 10.08
N PHE A 603 3.32 23.67 8.86
CA PHE A 603 3.86 24.99 8.55
C PHE A 603 2.84 25.89 7.84
N PRO A 604 1.68 26.20 8.46
CA PRO A 604 0.53 26.78 7.77
C PRO A 604 0.76 28.18 7.21
N GLN A 605 1.69 28.96 7.78
CA GLN A 605 2.03 30.30 7.28
C GLN A 605 3.00 30.29 6.08
N ASP A 606 3.59 29.16 5.71
CA ASP A 606 4.42 29.09 4.50
C ASP A 606 3.51 29.30 3.28
N TYR A 607 3.93 30.12 2.33
CA TYR A 607 3.15 30.28 1.08
C TYR A 607 3.24 29.04 0.17
N ARG A 608 4.17 28.12 0.42
CA ARG A 608 4.37 26.91 -0.36
C ARG A 608 3.70 25.75 0.38
N ASN A 609 2.90 24.96 -0.32
CA ASN A 609 2.61 23.61 0.18
C ASN A 609 3.72 22.66 -0.27
N ALA A 610 4.21 22.87 -1.49
CA ALA A 610 5.28 22.09 -2.07
C ALA A 610 6.64 22.82 -1.96
N ILE A 611 7.45 22.47 -0.96
CA ILE A 611 8.70 23.17 -0.66
C ILE A 611 9.80 23.05 -1.72
N LYS A 612 9.82 21.96 -2.51
CA LYS A 612 10.82 21.77 -3.56
C LYS A 612 10.34 22.38 -4.87
N PHE A 613 11.25 22.95 -5.66
CA PHE A 613 10.89 23.66 -6.89
C PHE A 613 10.14 22.77 -7.90
N TYR A 614 10.55 21.50 -8.02
CA TYR A 614 10.00 20.52 -8.96
C TYR A 614 8.69 19.87 -8.49
N GLN A 615 8.33 20.01 -7.21
CA GLN A 615 7.07 19.48 -6.72
C GLN A 615 5.92 20.33 -7.26
N TYR A 616 4.94 19.64 -7.85
CA TYR A 616 3.78 20.24 -8.50
C TYR A 616 2.97 21.09 -7.51
N ASP A 617 3.02 22.40 -7.70
CA ASP A 617 2.24 23.40 -6.98
C ASP A 617 2.11 24.62 -7.89
N PRO A 618 1.14 24.63 -8.82
CA PRO A 618 0.93 25.75 -9.73
C PRO A 618 0.64 27.06 -9.00
N THR A 619 0.01 26.98 -7.81
CA THR A 619 -0.28 28.14 -6.98
C THR A 619 1.00 28.81 -6.49
N LYS A 620 1.98 28.04 -5.99
CA LYS A 620 3.31 28.54 -5.61
C LYS A 620 4.01 29.24 -6.77
N TRP A 621 4.00 28.65 -7.96
CA TRP A 621 4.66 29.24 -9.13
C TRP A 621 4.00 30.55 -9.54
N LEU A 622 2.68 30.63 -9.48
CA LEU A 622 1.95 31.86 -9.77
C LEU A 622 2.18 32.95 -8.71
N ILE A 623 2.20 32.59 -7.42
CA ILE A 623 2.55 33.51 -6.33
C ILE A 623 3.96 34.08 -6.55
N ASN A 624 4.95 33.23 -6.90
CA ASN A 624 6.30 33.71 -7.22
C ASN A 624 6.31 34.71 -8.37
N LEU A 625 5.57 34.42 -9.45
CA LEU A 625 5.46 35.35 -10.58
C LEU A 625 4.90 36.71 -10.12
N PHE A 626 3.80 36.71 -9.36
CA PHE A 626 3.21 37.95 -8.86
C PHE A 626 4.11 38.69 -7.87
N TYR A 627 4.91 37.98 -7.07
CA TYR A 627 5.91 38.58 -6.20
C TYR A 627 6.96 39.33 -7.01
N TYR A 628 7.55 38.69 -8.03
CA TYR A 628 8.55 39.33 -8.88
C TYR A 628 7.99 40.48 -9.72
N CYS A 629 6.69 40.45 -10.04
CA CYS A 629 6.00 41.57 -10.68
C CYS A 629 5.57 42.69 -9.72
N GLY A 630 5.85 42.58 -8.41
CA GLY A 630 5.46 43.59 -7.41
C GLY A 630 3.95 43.63 -7.12
N LEU A 631 3.19 42.59 -7.48
CA LEU A 631 1.74 42.52 -7.28
C LEU A 631 1.34 41.95 -5.91
N LEU A 632 2.30 41.42 -5.15
CA LEU A 632 2.14 41.00 -3.76
C LEU A 632 3.44 41.24 -2.97
N THR A 633 3.32 41.33 -1.65
CA THR A 633 4.40 41.61 -0.69
C THR A 633 4.35 40.64 0.50
N ASP A 634 5.32 40.71 1.42
CA ASP A 634 5.38 39.92 2.66
C ASP A 634 5.32 38.40 2.46
N LEU A 635 6.02 37.88 1.45
CA LEU A 635 6.02 36.46 1.13
C LEU A 635 6.72 35.64 2.24
N LYS A 636 5.94 34.88 3.01
CA LYS A 636 6.42 34.15 4.20
C LYS A 636 6.87 32.74 3.87
N THR A 637 8.04 32.37 4.37
CA THR A 637 8.56 31.00 4.35
C THR A 637 9.08 30.63 5.73
N PHE A 638 8.97 29.36 6.10
CA PHE A 638 9.64 28.86 7.29
C PHE A 638 11.13 28.64 7.04
N SER A 639 11.93 28.78 8.10
CA SER A 639 13.37 28.55 8.00
C SER A 639 13.64 27.09 7.64
N ASN A 640 14.61 26.86 6.77
CA ASN A 640 15.01 25.51 6.38
C ASN A 640 15.42 24.67 7.61
N ASN A 641 15.96 25.29 8.65
CA ASN A 641 16.34 24.60 9.89
C ASN A 641 15.12 24.00 10.62
N GLU A 642 14.03 24.76 10.77
CA GLU A 642 12.81 24.24 11.41
C GLU A 642 12.16 23.12 10.59
N ILE A 643 12.14 23.26 9.26
CA ILE A 643 11.65 22.22 8.35
C ILE A 643 12.49 20.93 8.49
N GLN A 644 13.82 21.05 8.55
CA GLN A 644 14.72 19.91 8.72
C GLN A 644 14.57 19.24 10.09
N LYS A 645 14.32 20.00 11.16
CA LYS A 645 14.06 19.43 12.49
C LYS A 645 12.86 18.48 12.46
N GLY A 646 11.73 18.89 11.88
CA GLY A 646 10.54 18.03 11.76
C GLY A 646 10.84 16.75 10.97
N MET A 647 11.53 16.86 9.84
CA MET A 647 11.96 15.69 9.06
C MET A 647 12.86 14.74 9.86
N ILE A 648 13.85 15.27 10.57
CA ILE A 648 14.78 14.48 11.39
C ILE A 648 14.04 13.80 12.54
N GLN A 649 13.12 14.49 13.21
CA GLN A 649 12.28 13.92 14.27
C GLN A 649 11.47 12.72 13.74
N MET A 650 10.87 12.85 12.56
CA MET A 650 10.13 11.75 11.93
C MET A 650 11.03 10.59 11.49
N VAL A 651 12.27 10.85 11.07
CA VAL A 651 13.26 9.79 10.80
C VAL A 651 13.70 9.12 12.10
N GLN A 652 13.98 9.89 13.15
CA GLN A 652 14.39 9.39 14.46
C GLN A 652 13.30 8.49 15.06
N LYS A 653 12.03 8.91 15.02
CA LYS A 653 10.88 8.10 15.46
C LYS A 653 10.81 6.75 14.75
N ARG A 654 11.06 6.73 13.43
CA ARG A 654 11.11 5.49 12.62
C ARG A 654 12.31 4.62 12.99
N ILE A 655 13.48 5.23 13.21
CA ILE A 655 14.68 4.52 13.67
C ILE A 655 14.43 3.88 15.04
N ASP A 656 13.84 4.60 15.98
CA ASP A 656 13.59 4.10 17.34
C ASP A 656 12.55 2.96 17.34
N SER A 657 11.50 3.08 16.54
CA SER A 657 10.55 1.99 16.33
C SER A 657 11.23 0.74 15.78
N ARG A 658 12.10 0.88 14.75
CA ARG A 658 12.86 -0.24 14.19
C ARG A 658 13.91 -0.79 15.15
N LYS A 659 14.55 0.05 15.97
CA LYS A 659 15.46 -0.39 17.02
C LYS A 659 14.73 -1.28 18.04
N GLY A 660 13.48 -0.93 18.37
CA GLY A 660 12.64 -1.71 19.29
C GLY A 660 12.23 -3.09 18.77
N SER A 661 12.23 -3.32 17.46
CA SER A 661 11.94 -4.65 16.87
C SER A 661 13.16 -5.55 16.74
N VAL A 662 14.37 -5.05 17.00
CA VAL A 662 15.63 -5.79 16.87
C VAL A 662 16.13 -6.17 18.26
N PHE A 663 16.54 -7.42 18.43
CA PHE A 663 17.18 -7.88 19.67
C PHE A 663 18.65 -7.44 19.70
N TRP A 664 18.97 -6.54 20.64
CA TRP A 664 20.33 -6.02 20.84
C TRP A 664 21.08 -6.68 22.01
N GLY A 665 20.47 -7.65 22.70
CA GLY A 665 20.97 -8.16 23.98
C GLY A 665 20.39 -7.43 25.18
N ALA A 666 20.64 -7.97 26.38
CA ALA A 666 20.16 -7.39 27.64
C ALA A 666 20.79 -6.02 27.90
N LYS A 667 19.97 -5.08 28.37
CA LYS A 667 20.44 -3.75 28.78
C LYS A 667 21.08 -3.79 30.17
N ARG A 668 21.90 -2.79 30.48
CA ARG A 668 22.57 -2.69 31.79
C ARG A 668 21.57 -2.71 32.95
N GLU A 669 20.41 -2.08 32.78
CA GLU A 669 19.38 -1.99 33.82
C GLU A 669 18.62 -3.31 34.03
N GLU A 670 18.72 -4.25 33.09
CA GLU A 670 18.04 -5.55 33.11
C GLU A 670 18.93 -6.66 33.67
N LEU A 671 20.23 -6.41 33.82
CA LEU A 671 21.23 -7.40 34.21
C LEU A 671 21.50 -7.37 35.72
N PRO A 672 21.63 -8.55 36.37
CA PRO A 672 22.09 -8.62 37.75
C PRO A 672 23.54 -8.11 37.86
N SER A 673 23.92 -7.68 39.05
CA SER A 673 25.32 -7.37 39.35
C SER A 673 26.08 -8.62 39.74
N MET A 674 27.34 -8.73 39.35
CA MET A 674 28.25 -9.82 39.70
C MET A 674 29.59 -9.22 40.13
N ASP A 675 30.01 -9.55 41.34
CA ASP A 675 31.32 -9.14 41.87
C ASP A 675 32.44 -10.08 41.41
N LYS A 676 33.67 -9.77 41.81
CA LYS A 676 34.84 -10.54 41.43
C LYS A 676 34.87 -11.94 42.06
N GLU A 677 34.41 -12.09 43.30
CA GLU A 677 34.44 -13.37 44.00
C GLU A 677 33.45 -14.36 43.37
N GLU A 678 32.25 -13.88 43.05
CA GLU A 678 31.22 -14.63 42.35
C GLU A 678 31.70 -15.01 40.94
N PHE A 679 32.25 -14.07 40.17
CA PHE A 679 32.81 -14.34 38.84
C PHE A 679 33.91 -15.42 38.88
N ASP A 680 34.89 -15.29 39.77
CA ASP A 680 36.00 -16.24 39.90
C ASP A 680 35.50 -17.63 40.36
N SER A 681 34.47 -17.68 41.21
CA SER A 681 33.84 -18.93 41.66
C SER A 681 33.15 -19.67 40.51
N LEU A 682 32.35 -18.96 39.70
CA LEU A 682 31.64 -19.56 38.55
C LEU A 682 32.61 -20.07 37.48
N VAL A 683 33.72 -19.36 37.25
CA VAL A 683 34.78 -19.79 36.34
C VAL A 683 35.47 -21.06 36.87
N LYS A 684 35.77 -21.15 38.18
CA LYS A 684 36.33 -22.37 38.81
C LYS A 684 35.38 -23.56 38.71
N GLN A 685 34.07 -23.33 38.76
CA GLN A 685 33.03 -24.35 38.54
C GLN A 685 32.91 -24.78 37.06
N GLY A 686 33.69 -24.18 36.16
CA GLY A 686 33.80 -24.59 34.77
C GLY A 686 32.98 -23.75 33.78
N GLN A 687 32.32 -22.68 34.23
CA GLN A 687 31.65 -21.75 33.32
C GLN A 687 32.66 -21.00 32.45
N LYS A 688 32.26 -20.65 31.22
CA LYS A 688 33.13 -20.00 30.24
C LYS A 688 32.79 -18.51 30.15
N LEU A 689 33.19 -17.76 31.18
CA LEU A 689 32.84 -16.35 31.33
C LEU A 689 34.01 -15.43 30.94
N ILE A 690 33.69 -14.29 30.32
CA ILE A 690 34.66 -13.24 29.96
C ILE A 690 34.08 -11.87 30.32
N ILE A 691 34.89 -10.97 30.86
CA ILE A 691 34.49 -9.59 31.13
C ILE A 691 34.90 -8.71 29.95
N ILE A 692 33.95 -7.94 29.41
CA ILE A 692 34.22 -6.92 28.37
C ILE A 692 33.35 -5.69 28.66
N ASN A 693 33.92 -4.49 28.74
CA ASN A 693 33.22 -3.22 29.04
C ASN A 693 32.36 -3.27 30.32
N ASP A 694 32.89 -3.84 31.41
CA ASP A 694 32.17 -4.04 32.67
C ASP A 694 30.90 -4.91 32.57
N PHE A 695 30.79 -5.76 31.54
CA PHE A 695 29.76 -6.79 31.43
C PHE A 695 30.40 -8.17 31.47
N VAL A 696 29.77 -9.08 32.21
CA VAL A 696 30.09 -10.50 32.20
C VAL A 696 29.34 -11.17 31.05
N HIS A 697 30.07 -11.89 30.21
CA HIS A 697 29.55 -12.60 29.05
C HIS A 697 29.76 -14.10 29.17
N ASP A 698 28.71 -14.90 28.93
CA ASP A 698 28.84 -16.35 28.75
C ASP A 698 29.12 -16.68 27.28
N VAL A 699 30.35 -17.12 27.00
CA VAL A 699 30.80 -17.41 25.64
C VAL A 699 30.86 -18.90 25.33
N LYS A 700 30.38 -19.78 26.24
CA LYS A 700 30.49 -21.24 26.14
C LYS A 700 30.08 -21.77 24.76
N ASP A 701 28.92 -21.35 24.27
CA ASP A 701 28.35 -21.84 23.01
C ASP A 701 28.97 -21.17 21.78
N PHE A 702 29.69 -20.05 21.96
CA PHE A 702 30.31 -19.28 20.89
C PHE A 702 31.78 -19.62 20.63
N ILE A 703 32.48 -20.27 21.58
CA ILE A 703 33.93 -20.55 21.50
C ILE A 703 34.32 -21.14 20.15
N ASN A 704 33.60 -22.18 19.71
CA ASN A 704 33.90 -22.93 18.49
C ASN A 704 33.49 -22.21 17.21
N ASP A 705 32.63 -21.20 17.32
CA ASP A 705 32.06 -20.46 16.21
C ASP A 705 32.79 -19.09 16.02
N HIS A 706 33.77 -18.79 16.88
CA HIS A 706 34.57 -17.58 16.80
C HIS A 706 35.50 -17.60 15.56
N PRO A 707 35.40 -16.60 14.66
CA PRO A 707 36.09 -16.62 13.38
C PRO A 707 37.62 -16.48 13.50
N GLY A 708 38.12 -15.91 14.60
CA GLY A 708 39.56 -15.86 14.90
C GLY A 708 40.13 -17.17 15.45
N GLY A 709 39.31 -18.22 15.58
CA GLY A 709 39.67 -19.48 16.22
C GLY A 709 39.45 -19.47 17.73
N THR A 710 39.47 -20.67 18.33
CA THR A 710 39.15 -20.90 19.76
C THR A 710 40.23 -20.37 20.70
N GLY A 711 41.48 -20.27 20.24
CA GLY A 711 42.63 -19.89 21.07
C GLY A 711 42.47 -18.53 21.74
N TYR A 712 42.03 -17.51 21.01
CA TYR A 712 41.88 -16.15 21.53
C TYR A 712 40.77 -16.04 22.58
N ILE A 713 39.64 -16.75 22.38
CA ILE A 713 38.57 -16.79 23.39
C ILE A 713 39.07 -17.52 24.63
N ASN A 714 39.72 -18.67 24.47
CA ASN A 714 40.24 -19.45 25.59
C ASN A 714 41.25 -18.66 26.46
N MET A 715 42.03 -17.76 25.85
CA MET A 715 42.95 -16.87 26.58
C MET A 715 42.23 -15.84 27.46
N GLY A 716 41.01 -15.45 27.08
CA GLY A 716 40.18 -14.45 27.77
C GLY A 716 39.26 -15.03 28.85
N ILE A 717 39.05 -16.35 28.89
CA ILE A 717 38.18 -17.00 29.90
C ILE A 717 38.71 -16.71 31.31
N GLY A 718 37.83 -16.22 32.18
CA GLY A 718 38.17 -15.83 33.54
C GLY A 718 38.93 -14.53 33.67
N LYS A 719 38.96 -13.69 32.62
CA LYS A 719 39.67 -12.40 32.61
C LYS A 719 38.82 -11.27 32.06
N ASP A 720 39.28 -10.05 32.32
CA ASP A 720 38.86 -8.88 31.57
C ASP A 720 39.61 -8.81 30.24
N ALA A 721 38.86 -8.99 29.15
CA ALA A 721 39.35 -8.98 27.78
C ALA A 721 38.97 -7.69 27.04
N THR A 722 38.59 -6.62 27.74
CA THR A 722 38.16 -5.35 27.15
C THR A 722 39.19 -4.77 26.19
N GLU A 723 40.46 -4.71 26.59
CA GLU A 723 41.54 -4.19 25.74
C GLU A 723 41.78 -5.05 24.50
N MET A 724 41.75 -6.38 24.68
CA MET A 724 41.90 -7.33 23.57
C MET A 724 40.79 -7.15 22.52
N PHE A 725 39.57 -6.85 22.97
CA PHE A 725 38.39 -6.68 22.13
C PHE A 725 38.35 -5.36 21.35
N HIS A 726 38.95 -4.28 21.89
CA HIS A 726 38.91 -2.93 21.28
C HIS A 726 40.16 -2.53 20.51
N GLY A 727 41.18 -3.38 20.39
CA GLY A 727 42.29 -3.12 19.47
C GLY A 727 43.67 -3.51 19.94
N ALA A 728 43.85 -3.96 21.19
CA ALA A 728 45.15 -4.50 21.61
C ALA A 728 45.52 -5.79 20.85
N VAL A 729 44.51 -6.54 20.41
CA VAL A 729 44.67 -7.69 19.50
C VAL A 729 43.90 -7.47 18.21
N TYR A 730 42.62 -7.12 18.30
CA TYR A 730 41.79 -6.84 17.13
C TYR A 730 40.65 -5.88 17.46
N GLY A 731 40.49 -4.81 16.68
CA GLY A 731 39.37 -3.88 16.82
C GLY A 731 38.10 -4.46 16.20
N HIS A 732 37.24 -5.07 17.02
CA HIS A 732 36.06 -5.79 16.52
C HIS A 732 35.09 -4.88 15.73
N SER A 733 34.52 -5.44 14.66
CA SER A 733 33.54 -4.75 13.81
C SER A 733 32.22 -4.50 14.56
N ASN A 734 31.36 -3.63 14.02
CA ASN A 734 30.02 -3.41 14.59
C ASN A 734 29.21 -4.70 14.70
N ALA A 735 29.35 -5.64 13.75
CA ALA A 735 28.69 -6.94 13.83
C ALA A 735 29.20 -7.78 15.02
N GLY A 736 30.52 -7.79 15.27
CA GLY A 736 31.10 -8.47 16.43
C GLY A 736 30.65 -7.83 17.75
N LYS A 737 30.59 -6.50 17.82
CA LYS A 737 30.06 -5.76 18.98
C LYS A 737 28.59 -6.08 19.24
N ASN A 738 27.76 -6.12 18.20
CA ASN A 738 26.34 -6.43 18.31
C ASN A 738 26.11 -7.88 18.78
N LEU A 739 26.87 -8.83 18.24
CA LEU A 739 26.79 -10.24 18.64
C LEU A 739 27.21 -10.41 20.10
N LEU A 740 28.29 -9.73 20.53
CA LEU A 740 28.76 -9.77 21.92
C LEU A 740 27.66 -9.41 22.92
N CYS A 741 26.83 -8.40 22.60
CA CYS A 741 25.78 -7.95 23.49
C CYS A 741 24.74 -9.05 23.81
N GLN A 742 24.60 -10.07 22.96
CA GLN A 742 23.68 -11.19 23.16
C GLN A 742 24.16 -12.18 24.22
N PHE A 743 25.45 -12.15 24.57
CA PHE A 743 26.07 -13.07 25.55
C PHE A 743 26.09 -12.51 26.98
N ARG A 744 25.55 -11.31 27.21
CA ARG A 744 25.58 -10.67 28.54
C ARG A 744 24.73 -11.43 29.55
N ILE A 745 25.30 -11.66 30.73
CA ILE A 745 24.60 -12.31 31.85
C ILE A 745 24.61 -11.46 33.14
N ALA A 746 25.56 -10.54 33.30
CA ALA A 746 25.63 -9.67 34.47
C ALA A 746 26.43 -8.37 34.20
N ASN A 747 26.21 -7.35 35.03
CA ASN A 747 27.09 -6.20 35.17
C ASN A 747 28.23 -6.57 36.11
N PHE A 748 29.48 -6.45 35.65
CA PHE A 748 30.63 -6.70 36.49
C PHE A 748 30.87 -5.51 37.43
N ILE A 749 30.85 -5.75 38.74
CA ILE A 749 31.20 -4.77 39.76
C ILE A 749 32.59 -5.11 40.27
N ASN A 750 33.52 -4.17 40.10
CA ASN A 750 34.85 -4.28 40.64
C ASN A 750 34.87 -3.48 41.95
N ASP A 751 35.07 -4.14 43.10
CA ASP A 751 35.15 -3.52 44.45
C ASP A 751 36.36 -2.58 44.62
N LYS A 752 36.97 -2.12 43.52
CA LYS A 752 38.07 -1.15 43.47
C LYS A 752 37.67 0.16 42.77
N LYS A 753 36.40 0.57 42.87
CA LYS A 753 35.97 1.94 42.58
C LYS A 753 35.32 2.60 43.79
N GLU A 754 36.02 2.59 44.92
CA GLU A 754 36.00 3.71 45.86
C GLU A 754 37.42 4.32 45.89
N ASN A 755 37.57 5.39 45.10
CA ASN A 755 38.29 6.62 45.41
C ASN A 755 38.15 7.61 44.25
#